data_AF-A0A9P7WQE7-F1
#
_entry.id   AF-A0A9P7WQE7-F1
#
_cell.length_a   1.000
_cell.length_b   1.000
_cell.length_c   1.000
_cell.angle_alpha   90.00
_cell.angle_beta   90.00
_cell.angle_gamma   90.00
#
_symmetry.space_group_name_H-M   'P 1'
#
loop_
_entity.id
_entity.type
_entity.pdbx_description
1 polymer ?
#
loop_
_entity_poly.entity_id
_entity_poly.type
_entity_poly.pdbx_seq_one_letter_code
_entity_poly.pdbx_strand_id
1 'polypeptide(L)'
;MPRVKRNVQNIVVAVDLSKSSTLTTINMLVNLVQRGIPVRFGIVPIVESEEAIQVARVFYYLMDNFEPLQAVGIFAQGGSARRPTMDLQLLRRVYESVTSTESPAEGISWKTFDEVISPFSDNTRLVERLSAYSERLGVTNAESKSGHIFINGKYSSLHDDWLRTVQTEIGQHLQYLQEKLFTGELVDSEDLDVSNFFYDLPMTASRRNRYIYPSSGGPHALRVSPLVDFELPQSFVYSGEPDKLTPLSVWIVGDFETIEAMTMVQEALRAMSGTTSFRLSFVYVPGSQSSASGPPRVSEALMTVAHSDAWLTPDNMMKLLEATQPTHSTAEELKGMLTGLFGKGAELVLNGELDFEEAGKRIAHKLGFAPGDLGIVMNGRVIGPFGKDTFTAEDFLTLASYELSKRVLPVHMALKSAFKADGNENREIPDHMLAEVSSVIAADQSPEPGMGGDPRPRSRPYTALTSRNAAFEIGNNSTAIFHFGIVLNPLSVNAQQYSSLLEWLADDNLVHAIVYLNPPHEVKELPLKRFYRYNLPNQLQFDSSSKLSNAKVELGGLPPDPIYTLAMDVPRSWLVRPRESLHDLDNIQLGTLSESERAAGVEAVFSLDYLVIEGHAQDSVTKAPPRGLQLQLSSYAVPIADTQVVANLGYFQLRAAPGVFQLEIRPGRGREIYEMVSAGNQGYDSPSVEEVGADITVTSFEGVTLYPVFKRLEGMENADVLQEAEQPSAGVFENFASKVGSLFSSSKAKSTTEVIKRQADINIFTVASGLLYERFASIMILSVLKNTDKTVKFWFIENFLSPSFLEFIPHFAAEYNFEYELVTYKWPSWLRMPTEKQRIIWGYKILFLDVLFPMDLKKVIFVDADQIVRADLHELVTLDLEGAPYGYTPMGDDSEDMDGFRFWKQGYWKDHLRGMPYHISALYVIDLVRFRQLAAGDRLRGQYQGLSADPNSLANLDQDLPNNMQREVPIFSLPEDWLWCETWCSKDRLHRAKTIDLCQNPKT
;
A
#
# COMPACT_ATOMS: atom_id res chain seq x y z
N MET A 1 8.93 -29.44 -6.12
CA MET A 1 9.33 -29.51 -7.55
C MET A 1 9.52 -30.96 -7.94
N PRO A 2 9.09 -31.38 -9.15
CA PRO A 2 9.31 -32.73 -9.64
C PRO A 2 10.81 -32.97 -9.85
N ARG A 3 11.33 -34.12 -9.39
CA ARG A 3 12.71 -34.52 -9.63
C ARG A 3 12.83 -35.01 -11.07
N VAL A 4 13.57 -34.29 -11.91
CA VAL A 4 13.77 -34.62 -13.32
C VAL A 4 15.25 -34.46 -13.69
N LYS A 5 15.78 -35.37 -14.49
CA LYS A 5 17.14 -35.30 -15.05
C LYS A 5 17.13 -34.58 -16.41
N ARG A 6 16.49 -33.41 -16.48
CA ARG A 6 16.42 -32.52 -17.64
C ARG A 6 16.60 -31.08 -17.18
N ASN A 7 17.19 -30.23 -18.01
CA ASN A 7 17.34 -28.80 -17.69
C ASN A 7 16.06 -28.05 -18.02
N VAL A 8 15.23 -27.78 -17.01
CA VAL A 8 13.93 -27.10 -17.17
C VAL A 8 13.94 -25.69 -16.55
N GLN A 9 14.74 -25.50 -15.50
CA GLN A 9 14.79 -24.27 -14.72
C GLN A 9 16.24 -23.80 -14.64
N ASN A 10 16.52 -22.67 -15.29
CA ASN A 10 17.79 -21.98 -15.24
C ASN A 10 17.63 -20.71 -14.39
N ILE A 11 18.47 -20.56 -13.38
CA ILE A 11 18.54 -19.35 -12.56
C ILE A 11 19.94 -18.76 -12.69
N VAL A 12 20.04 -17.55 -13.21
CA VAL A 12 21.30 -16.82 -13.34
C VAL A 12 21.30 -15.67 -12.35
N VAL A 13 22.28 -15.64 -11.46
CA VAL A 13 22.46 -14.59 -10.47
C VAL A 13 23.65 -13.73 -10.88
N ALA A 14 23.40 -12.45 -11.17
CA ALA A 14 24.43 -11.50 -11.52
C ALA A 14 24.72 -10.57 -10.35
N VAL A 15 25.95 -10.61 -9.82
CA VAL A 15 26.32 -9.99 -8.55
C VAL A 15 27.73 -9.43 -8.59
N ASP A 16 27.98 -8.39 -7.81
CA ASP A 16 29.32 -7.91 -7.57
C ASP A 16 30.01 -8.80 -6.52
N LEU A 17 30.99 -9.58 -6.98
CA LEU A 17 31.73 -10.53 -6.15
C LEU A 17 32.71 -9.85 -5.18
N SER A 18 33.01 -8.56 -5.36
CA SER A 18 33.88 -7.82 -4.43
C SER A 18 33.19 -7.51 -3.10
N LYS A 19 31.85 -7.58 -3.05
CA LYS A 19 31.06 -7.32 -1.83
C LYS A 19 30.94 -8.58 -0.97
N SER A 20 31.17 -8.44 0.33
CA SER A 20 31.04 -9.55 1.29
C SER A 20 29.60 -10.04 1.43
N SER A 21 28.60 -9.17 1.25
CA SER A 21 27.18 -9.52 1.32
C SER A 21 26.77 -10.58 0.28
N THR A 22 27.45 -10.59 -0.88
CA THR A 22 27.25 -11.57 -1.95
C THR A 22 27.54 -13.00 -1.53
N LEU A 23 28.45 -13.22 -0.56
CA LEU A 23 28.78 -14.56 -0.07
C LEU A 23 27.61 -15.23 0.63
N THR A 24 26.75 -14.45 1.28
CA THR A 24 25.53 -14.95 1.91
C THR A 24 24.61 -15.59 0.85
N THR A 25 24.42 -14.90 -0.28
CA THR A 25 23.66 -15.41 -1.43
C THR A 25 24.29 -16.67 -2.01
N ILE A 26 25.60 -16.66 -2.23
CA ILE A 26 26.34 -17.81 -2.77
C ILE A 26 26.22 -19.04 -1.84
N ASN A 27 26.36 -18.85 -0.53
CA ASN A 27 26.19 -19.92 0.45
C ASN A 27 24.78 -20.51 0.44
N MET A 28 23.75 -19.67 0.27
CA MET A 28 22.38 -20.15 0.09
C MET A 28 22.25 -21.00 -1.19
N LEU A 29 22.80 -20.54 -2.32
CA LEU A 29 22.79 -21.29 -3.58
C LEU A 29 23.47 -22.66 -3.44
N VAL A 30 24.64 -22.71 -2.79
CA VAL A 30 25.36 -23.96 -2.51
C VAL A 30 24.50 -24.93 -1.69
N ASN A 31 23.81 -24.43 -0.66
CA ASN A 31 22.90 -25.25 0.15
C ASN A 31 21.75 -25.84 -0.70
N LEU A 32 21.17 -25.05 -1.61
CA LEU A 32 20.13 -25.50 -2.52
C LEU A 32 20.63 -26.60 -3.48
N VAL A 33 21.85 -26.45 -4.01
CA VAL A 33 22.50 -27.46 -4.87
C VAL A 33 22.75 -28.75 -4.09
N GLN A 34 23.31 -28.67 -2.88
CA GLN A 34 23.57 -29.83 -2.02
C GLN A 34 22.29 -30.57 -1.60
N ARG A 35 21.16 -29.86 -1.48
CA ARG A 35 19.84 -30.46 -1.24
C ARG A 35 19.25 -31.17 -2.47
N GLY A 36 19.91 -31.11 -3.63
CA GLY A 36 19.48 -31.77 -4.86
C GLY A 36 18.20 -31.16 -5.45
N ILE A 37 18.04 -29.85 -5.32
CA ILE A 37 16.93 -29.13 -5.95
C ILE A 37 17.12 -29.15 -7.48
N PRO A 38 16.08 -29.51 -8.27
CA PRO A 38 16.20 -29.70 -9.73
C PRO A 38 16.21 -28.35 -10.48
N VAL A 39 17.18 -27.50 -10.18
CA VAL A 39 17.38 -26.17 -10.75
C VAL A 39 18.85 -26.00 -11.10
N ARG A 40 19.14 -25.46 -12.28
CA ARG A 40 20.49 -25.10 -12.70
C ARG A 40 20.78 -23.66 -12.27
N PHE A 41 21.77 -23.47 -11.40
CA PHE A 41 22.20 -22.15 -10.96
C PHE A 41 23.47 -21.71 -11.71
N GLY A 42 23.50 -20.46 -12.17
CA GLY A 42 24.65 -19.80 -12.74
C GLY A 42 24.97 -18.50 -12.01
N ILE A 43 26.24 -18.12 -11.95
CA ILE A 43 26.71 -16.87 -11.33
C ILE A 43 27.45 -16.06 -12.39
N VAL A 44 27.12 -14.78 -12.51
CA VAL A 44 27.79 -13.83 -13.42
C VAL A 44 28.33 -12.65 -12.62
N PRO A 45 29.66 -12.43 -12.58
CA PRO A 45 30.23 -11.29 -11.88
C PRO A 45 29.95 -9.96 -12.59
N ILE A 46 29.55 -8.95 -11.83
CA ILE A 46 29.47 -7.55 -12.28
C ILE A 46 30.85 -6.90 -12.11
N VAL A 47 31.38 -6.27 -13.16
CA VAL A 47 32.77 -5.79 -13.25
C VAL A 47 32.87 -4.28 -13.49
N GLU A 48 32.26 -3.49 -12.59
CA GLU A 48 32.25 -2.02 -12.69
C GLU A 48 33.46 -1.34 -12.02
N SER A 49 34.11 -2.01 -11.06
CA SER A 49 35.30 -1.51 -10.35
C SER A 49 36.52 -2.37 -10.64
N GLU A 50 37.72 -1.78 -10.51
CA GLU A 50 38.99 -2.50 -10.61
C GLU A 50 39.08 -3.69 -9.63
N GLU A 51 38.56 -3.50 -8.41
CA GLU A 51 38.50 -4.54 -7.39
C GLU A 51 37.57 -5.69 -7.82
N ALA A 52 36.40 -5.38 -8.37
CA ALA A 52 35.46 -6.38 -8.89
C ALA A 52 36.06 -7.15 -10.07
N ILE A 53 36.82 -6.49 -10.95
CA ILE A 53 37.54 -7.13 -12.05
C ILE A 53 38.57 -8.14 -11.52
N GLN A 54 39.38 -7.75 -10.54
CA GLN A 54 40.40 -8.63 -9.95
C GLN A 54 39.75 -9.84 -9.27
N VAL A 55 38.71 -9.63 -8.47
CA VAL A 55 37.98 -10.70 -7.79
C VAL A 55 37.30 -11.64 -8.79
N ALA A 56 36.69 -11.10 -9.87
CA ALA A 56 36.07 -11.91 -10.92
C ALA A 56 37.08 -12.79 -11.65
N ARG A 57 38.29 -12.29 -11.92
CA ARG A 57 39.38 -13.10 -12.53
C ARG A 57 39.76 -14.27 -11.65
N VAL A 58 39.92 -14.04 -10.34
CA VAL A 58 40.23 -15.12 -9.39
C VAL A 58 39.09 -16.14 -9.34
N PHE A 59 37.83 -15.69 -9.28
CA PHE A 59 36.68 -16.58 -9.25
C PHE A 59 36.58 -17.48 -10.49
N TYR A 60 36.72 -16.93 -11.70
CA TYR A 60 36.71 -17.72 -12.94
C TYR A 60 37.91 -18.67 -13.00
N TYR A 61 39.10 -18.21 -12.60
CA TYR A 61 40.27 -19.08 -12.55
C TYR A 61 40.04 -20.28 -11.61
N LEU A 62 39.42 -20.07 -10.45
CA LEU A 62 39.04 -21.17 -9.55
C LEU A 62 38.02 -22.11 -10.21
N MET A 63 37.01 -21.57 -10.90
CA MET A 63 35.98 -22.38 -11.56
C MET A 63 36.51 -23.20 -12.75
N ASP A 64 37.53 -22.71 -13.45
CA ASP A 64 38.14 -23.41 -14.59
C ASP A 64 39.08 -24.55 -14.14
N ASN A 65 39.60 -24.50 -12.91
CA ASN A 65 40.64 -25.42 -12.42
C ASN A 65 40.19 -26.36 -11.28
N PHE A 66 39.06 -26.08 -10.61
CA PHE A 66 38.52 -26.91 -9.52
C PHE A 66 37.06 -27.31 -9.78
N GLU A 67 36.59 -28.38 -9.13
CA GLU A 67 35.16 -28.73 -9.12
C GLU A 67 34.33 -27.54 -8.59
N PRO A 68 33.15 -27.22 -9.18
CA PRO A 68 32.44 -25.96 -8.88
C PRO A 68 32.14 -25.72 -7.39
N LEU A 69 31.75 -26.75 -6.64
CA LEU A 69 31.48 -26.62 -5.19
C LEU A 69 32.76 -26.38 -4.38
N GLN A 70 33.88 -26.95 -4.80
CA GLN A 70 35.19 -26.74 -4.19
C GLN A 70 35.70 -25.32 -4.50
N ALA A 71 35.60 -24.88 -5.76
CA ALA A 71 35.94 -23.53 -6.19
C ALA A 71 35.20 -22.45 -5.37
N VAL A 72 33.89 -22.62 -5.19
CA VAL A 72 33.07 -21.71 -4.37
C VAL A 72 33.48 -21.76 -2.90
N GLY A 73 33.75 -22.95 -2.35
CA GLY A 73 34.19 -23.12 -0.97
C GLY A 73 35.54 -22.43 -0.69
N ILE A 74 36.47 -22.50 -1.64
CA ILE A 74 37.77 -21.79 -1.58
C ILE A 74 37.53 -20.29 -1.65
N PHE A 75 36.74 -19.83 -2.61
CA PHE A 75 36.43 -18.41 -2.80
C PHE A 75 35.79 -17.78 -1.55
N ALA A 76 34.85 -18.50 -0.92
CA ALA A 76 34.13 -18.01 0.25
C ALA A 76 35.02 -17.78 1.49
N GLN A 77 36.17 -18.46 1.58
CA GLN A 77 37.14 -18.25 2.66
C GLN A 77 37.90 -16.91 2.55
N GLY A 78 37.87 -16.26 1.38
CA GLY A 78 38.42 -14.92 1.18
C GLY A 78 37.55 -13.79 1.74
N GLY A 79 36.33 -14.09 2.18
CA GLY A 79 35.41 -13.11 2.76
C GLY A 79 35.42 -13.07 4.28
N SER A 80 35.01 -11.92 4.84
CA SER A 80 34.85 -11.75 6.28
C SER A 80 33.52 -11.09 6.58
N ALA A 81 32.76 -11.64 7.53
CA ALA A 81 31.54 -11.02 8.06
C ALA A 81 31.78 -9.65 8.71
N ARG A 82 33.04 -9.32 9.03
CA ARG A 82 33.43 -8.04 9.67
C ARG A 82 33.76 -6.92 8.68
N ARG A 83 33.84 -7.20 7.38
CA ARG A 83 34.20 -6.21 6.35
C ARG A 83 33.16 -6.19 5.24
N PRO A 84 32.82 -5.00 4.69
CA PRO A 84 31.85 -4.88 3.61
C PRO A 84 32.37 -5.39 2.26
N THR A 85 33.69 -5.42 2.07
CA THR A 85 34.35 -5.87 0.84
C THR A 85 35.29 -7.05 1.09
N MET A 86 35.53 -7.82 0.04
CA MET A 86 36.45 -8.96 -0.01
C MET A 86 37.89 -8.51 0.26
N ASP A 87 38.60 -9.27 1.10
CA ASP A 87 40.02 -9.00 1.37
C ASP A 87 40.88 -9.76 0.36
N LEU A 88 41.42 -9.05 -0.62
CA LEU A 88 42.30 -9.61 -1.64
C LEU A 88 43.56 -10.26 -1.06
N GLN A 89 44.07 -9.80 0.09
CA GLN A 89 45.24 -10.43 0.73
C GLN A 89 44.86 -11.75 1.40
N LEU A 90 43.66 -11.82 2.00
CA LEU A 90 43.14 -13.07 2.55
C LEU A 90 42.87 -14.08 1.41
N LEU A 91 42.24 -13.63 0.33
CA LEU A 91 41.99 -14.44 -0.87
C LEU A 91 43.30 -14.96 -1.46
N ARG A 92 44.36 -14.14 -1.50
CA ARG A 92 45.71 -14.57 -1.91
C ARG A 92 46.25 -15.68 -1.03
N ARG A 93 46.21 -15.52 0.30
CA ARG A 93 46.70 -16.56 1.23
C ARG A 93 45.94 -17.86 1.09
N VAL A 94 44.62 -17.79 0.94
CA VAL A 94 43.77 -18.96 0.73
C VAL A 94 44.15 -19.63 -0.60
N TYR A 95 44.25 -18.87 -1.69
CA TYR A 95 44.65 -19.39 -2.99
C TYR A 95 46.02 -20.08 -2.97
N GLU A 96 47.04 -19.42 -2.39
CA GLU A 96 48.40 -19.97 -2.27
C GLU A 96 48.42 -21.23 -1.40
N SER A 97 47.60 -21.29 -0.33
CA SER A 97 47.50 -22.47 0.51
C SER A 97 46.94 -23.67 -0.27
N VAL A 98 45.90 -23.47 -1.08
CA VAL A 98 45.26 -24.55 -1.85
C VAL A 98 46.17 -25.04 -2.98
N THR A 99 46.79 -24.11 -3.71
CA THR A 99 47.71 -24.46 -4.81
C THR A 99 48.99 -25.13 -4.33
N SER A 100 49.36 -24.96 -3.05
CA SER A 100 50.47 -25.70 -2.43
C SER A 100 50.10 -27.13 -2.01
N THR A 101 48.81 -27.40 -1.75
CA THR A 101 48.32 -28.70 -1.30
C THR A 101 47.80 -29.59 -2.43
N GLU A 102 47.31 -28.99 -3.52
CA GLU A 102 46.71 -29.72 -4.64
C GLU A 102 47.60 -29.71 -5.88
N SER A 103 47.67 -30.85 -6.57
CA SER A 103 48.41 -30.97 -7.83
C SER A 103 47.50 -30.57 -9.00
N PRO A 104 48.00 -29.82 -10.01
CA PRO A 104 47.19 -29.46 -11.16
C PRO A 104 46.86 -30.71 -11.99
N ALA A 105 45.77 -30.64 -12.76
CA ALA A 105 45.42 -31.67 -13.73
C ALA A 105 46.54 -31.89 -14.78
N GLU A 106 46.63 -33.09 -15.35
CA GLU A 106 47.68 -33.45 -16.31
C GLU A 106 47.76 -32.43 -17.47
N GLY A 107 48.90 -31.75 -17.60
CA GLY A 107 49.18 -30.80 -18.68
C GLY A 107 48.92 -29.31 -18.37
N ILE A 108 48.52 -28.95 -17.15
CA ILE A 108 48.25 -27.56 -16.74
C ILE A 108 49.24 -27.15 -15.62
N SER A 109 49.80 -25.94 -15.69
CA SER A 109 50.57 -25.33 -14.60
C SER A 109 49.74 -24.26 -13.89
N TRP A 110 49.71 -24.28 -12.55
CA TRP A 110 49.10 -23.21 -11.76
C TRP A 110 49.75 -21.87 -12.09
N LYS A 111 48.93 -20.83 -12.27
CA LYS A 111 49.40 -19.45 -12.40
C LYS A 111 49.66 -18.87 -11.01
N THR A 112 50.55 -17.90 -10.90
CA THR A 112 50.69 -17.17 -9.63
C THR A 112 49.47 -16.26 -9.41
N PHE A 113 49.17 -15.90 -8.15
CA PHE A 113 48.03 -15.02 -7.86
C PHE A 113 48.14 -13.68 -8.61
N ASP A 114 49.36 -13.13 -8.68
CA ASP A 114 49.66 -11.88 -9.40
C ASP A 114 49.46 -12.02 -10.93
N GLU A 115 49.73 -13.20 -11.50
CA GLU A 115 49.42 -13.50 -12.91
C GLU A 115 47.92 -13.61 -13.16
N VAL A 116 47.14 -14.15 -12.22
CA VAL A 116 45.68 -14.29 -12.35
C VAL A 116 44.97 -12.95 -12.32
N ILE A 117 45.37 -12.04 -11.41
CA ILE A 117 44.77 -10.71 -11.32
C ILE A 117 45.26 -9.74 -12.40
N SER A 118 46.36 -10.07 -13.09
CA SER A 118 46.97 -9.23 -14.11
C SER A 118 46.03 -8.97 -15.30
N PRO A 119 45.99 -7.73 -15.84
CA PRO A 119 45.25 -7.40 -17.05
C PRO A 119 45.78 -8.10 -18.31
N PHE A 120 46.99 -8.66 -18.27
CA PHE A 120 47.64 -9.37 -19.38
C PHE A 120 47.48 -10.90 -19.33
N SER A 121 46.61 -11.42 -18.45
CA SER A 121 46.32 -12.86 -18.39
C SER A 121 45.53 -13.33 -19.63
N ASP A 122 45.62 -14.63 -19.97
CA ASP A 122 44.92 -15.28 -21.11
C ASP A 122 43.39 -15.03 -21.17
N ASN A 123 42.80 -14.51 -20.09
CA ASN A 123 41.40 -14.12 -19.98
C ASN A 123 41.15 -12.65 -20.34
N THR A 124 41.92 -12.07 -21.27
CA THR A 124 41.77 -10.65 -21.70
C THR A 124 40.35 -10.37 -22.23
N ARG A 125 39.72 -11.36 -22.86
CA ARG A 125 38.32 -11.28 -23.36
C ARG A 125 37.26 -11.52 -22.28
N LEU A 126 37.62 -11.91 -21.05
CA LEU A 126 36.65 -12.19 -19.99
C LEU A 126 35.92 -10.91 -19.57
N VAL A 127 36.68 -9.83 -19.32
CA VAL A 127 36.12 -8.54 -18.91
C VAL A 127 35.21 -8.01 -20.02
N GLU A 128 35.67 -8.04 -21.28
CA GLU A 128 34.85 -7.65 -22.43
C GLU A 128 33.53 -8.42 -22.51
N ARG A 129 33.56 -9.75 -22.30
CA ARG A 129 32.34 -10.59 -22.29
C ARG A 129 31.41 -10.28 -21.12
N LEU A 130 31.95 -10.05 -19.93
CA LEU A 130 31.17 -9.71 -18.73
C LEU A 130 30.55 -8.31 -18.85
N SER A 131 31.30 -7.34 -19.36
CA SER A 131 30.81 -5.99 -19.67
C SER A 131 29.72 -6.04 -20.75
N ALA A 132 29.93 -6.77 -21.85
CA ALA A 132 28.92 -6.93 -22.89
C ALA A 132 27.65 -7.63 -22.38
N TYR A 133 27.78 -8.62 -21.48
CA TYR A 133 26.63 -9.27 -20.84
C TYR A 133 25.85 -8.28 -19.95
N SER A 134 26.58 -7.52 -19.14
CA SER A 134 26.02 -6.53 -18.21
C SER A 134 25.31 -5.40 -18.95
N GLU A 135 25.91 -4.89 -20.02
CA GLU A 135 25.33 -3.84 -20.88
C GLU A 135 24.09 -4.35 -21.63
N ARG A 136 24.15 -5.54 -22.22
CA ARG A 136 23.02 -6.15 -22.96
C ARG A 136 21.78 -6.36 -22.08
N LEU A 137 21.97 -6.67 -20.79
CA LEU A 137 20.86 -6.97 -19.88
C LEU A 137 20.55 -5.84 -18.88
N GLY A 138 21.27 -4.72 -18.95
CA GLY A 138 21.12 -3.59 -18.02
C GLY A 138 21.41 -4.00 -16.57
N VAL A 139 22.50 -4.72 -16.33
CA VAL A 139 22.84 -5.29 -15.03
C VAL A 139 23.93 -4.43 -14.39
N THR A 140 23.56 -3.57 -13.45
CA THR A 140 24.48 -2.57 -12.87
C THR A 140 24.28 -2.45 -11.36
N ASN A 141 25.34 -2.11 -10.62
CA ASN A 141 25.21 -1.91 -9.17
C ASN A 141 24.33 -0.70 -8.83
N ALA A 142 24.18 0.24 -9.76
CA ALA A 142 23.28 1.39 -9.62
C ALA A 142 21.80 0.97 -9.64
N GLU A 143 21.44 0.00 -10.48
CA GLU A 143 20.07 -0.51 -10.56
C GLU A 143 19.74 -1.45 -9.38
N SER A 144 20.67 -2.30 -8.95
CA SER A 144 20.48 -3.14 -7.76
C SER A 144 21.77 -3.30 -6.96
N LYS A 145 21.78 -2.75 -5.74
CA LYS A 145 22.95 -2.81 -4.85
C LYS A 145 23.34 -4.24 -4.44
N SER A 146 22.33 -5.10 -4.29
CA SER A 146 22.41 -6.51 -3.89
C SER A 146 22.61 -7.45 -5.07
N GLY A 147 22.43 -6.98 -6.30
CA GLY A 147 22.56 -7.77 -7.53
C GLY A 147 21.22 -8.16 -8.14
N HIS A 148 21.26 -9.05 -9.14
CA HIS A 148 20.16 -9.33 -10.05
C HIS A 148 19.96 -10.83 -10.22
N ILE A 149 18.73 -11.24 -10.49
CA ILE A 149 18.38 -12.64 -10.73
C ILE A 149 17.53 -12.78 -11.99
N PHE A 150 17.84 -13.78 -12.81
CA PHE A 150 17.09 -14.16 -13.99
C PHE A 150 16.59 -15.59 -13.84
N ILE A 151 15.28 -15.81 -13.90
CA ILE A 151 14.63 -17.11 -13.79
C ILE A 151 14.07 -17.46 -15.16
N ASN A 152 14.71 -18.37 -15.90
CA ASN A 152 14.40 -18.66 -17.30
C ASN A 152 14.27 -17.40 -18.18
N GLY A 153 15.16 -16.43 -17.95
CA GLY A 153 15.17 -15.14 -18.67
C GLY A 153 14.31 -14.03 -18.06
N LYS A 154 13.41 -14.34 -17.12
CA LYS A 154 12.62 -13.33 -16.41
C LYS A 154 13.45 -12.65 -15.33
N TYR A 155 13.56 -11.33 -15.38
CA TYR A 155 14.35 -10.51 -14.46
C TYR A 155 13.63 -10.23 -13.14
N SER A 156 14.39 -10.22 -12.05
CA SER A 156 14.03 -9.63 -10.75
C SER A 156 15.28 -9.04 -10.09
N SER A 157 15.11 -8.02 -9.25
CA SER A 157 16.18 -7.59 -8.34
C SER A 157 16.39 -8.65 -7.25
N LEU A 158 17.62 -8.73 -6.74
CA LEU A 158 17.93 -9.57 -5.58
C LEU A 158 17.54 -8.82 -4.31
N HIS A 159 16.61 -9.35 -3.52
CA HIS A 159 16.19 -8.80 -2.22
C HIS A 159 16.17 -9.92 -1.18
N ASP A 160 16.01 -9.62 0.11
CA ASP A 160 16.12 -10.65 1.18
C ASP A 160 15.17 -11.85 0.96
N ASP A 161 13.96 -11.58 0.46
CA ASP A 161 12.94 -12.58 0.13
C ASP A 161 13.01 -13.16 -1.31
N TRP A 162 14.13 -13.03 -2.03
CA TRP A 162 14.23 -13.46 -3.45
C TRP A 162 13.84 -14.93 -3.70
N LEU A 163 14.03 -15.79 -2.69
CA LEU A 163 13.64 -17.21 -2.76
C LEU A 163 12.13 -17.39 -2.94
N ARG A 164 11.32 -16.51 -2.36
CA ARG A 164 9.87 -16.53 -2.54
C ARG A 164 9.52 -16.21 -3.99
N THR A 165 10.16 -15.20 -4.57
CA THR A 165 10.02 -14.84 -5.99
C THR A 165 10.37 -16.04 -6.87
N VAL A 166 11.51 -16.70 -6.61
CA VAL A 166 11.91 -17.91 -7.33
C VAL A 166 10.87 -19.03 -7.22
N GLN A 167 10.32 -19.28 -6.03
CA GLN A 167 9.31 -20.31 -5.84
C GLN A 167 8.02 -20.02 -6.62
N THR A 168 7.55 -18.77 -6.58
CA THR A 168 6.37 -18.34 -7.32
C THR A 168 6.56 -18.47 -8.83
N GLU A 169 7.68 -17.98 -9.36
CA GLU A 169 7.97 -18.01 -10.80
C GLU A 169 8.17 -19.44 -11.33
N ILE A 170 8.90 -20.30 -10.59
CA ILE A 170 9.03 -21.72 -10.96
C ILE A 170 7.65 -22.38 -10.99
N GLY A 171 6.78 -22.06 -10.02
CA GLY A 171 5.40 -22.56 -10.00
C GLY A 171 4.63 -22.21 -11.27
N GLN A 172 4.70 -20.94 -11.70
CA GLN A 172 4.06 -20.45 -12.93
C GLN A 172 4.65 -21.11 -14.19
N HIS A 173 5.98 -21.20 -14.29
CA HIS A 173 6.65 -21.87 -15.41
C HIS A 173 6.23 -23.34 -15.54
N LEU A 174 6.15 -24.05 -14.43
CA LEU A 174 5.71 -25.46 -14.43
C LEU A 174 4.25 -25.59 -14.84
N GLN A 175 3.36 -24.73 -14.36
CA GLN A 175 1.96 -24.73 -14.77
C GLN A 175 1.80 -24.46 -16.27
N TYR A 176 2.56 -23.51 -16.81
CA TYR A 176 2.57 -23.20 -18.25
C TYR A 176 3.05 -24.38 -19.10
N LEU A 177 4.17 -25.01 -18.72
CA LEU A 177 4.67 -26.20 -19.42
C LEU A 177 3.69 -27.36 -19.35
N GLN A 178 3.04 -27.57 -18.20
CA GLN A 178 2.01 -28.59 -18.04
C GLN A 178 0.84 -28.34 -18.97
N GLU A 179 0.34 -27.11 -19.05
CA GLU A 179 -0.74 -26.72 -19.97
C GLU A 179 -0.37 -27.05 -21.42
N LYS A 180 0.83 -26.64 -21.87
CA LYS A 180 1.30 -26.90 -23.24
C LYS A 180 1.46 -28.39 -23.55
N LEU A 181 1.87 -29.20 -22.57
CA LEU A 181 1.89 -30.65 -22.71
C LEU A 181 0.46 -31.23 -22.79
N PHE A 182 -0.47 -30.74 -21.99
CA PHE A 182 -1.87 -31.19 -22.00
C PHE A 182 -2.62 -30.81 -23.28
N THR A 183 -2.34 -29.64 -23.86
CA THR A 183 -2.93 -29.20 -25.13
C THR A 183 -2.30 -29.88 -26.35
N GLY A 184 -1.19 -30.60 -26.16
CA GLY A 184 -0.43 -31.25 -27.24
C GLY A 184 0.41 -30.28 -28.07
N GLU A 185 0.56 -29.03 -27.64
CA GLU A 185 1.46 -28.05 -28.26
C GLU A 185 2.93 -28.38 -28.00
N LEU A 186 3.21 -28.99 -26.84
CA LEU A 186 4.48 -29.64 -26.55
C LEU A 186 4.28 -31.15 -26.59
N VAL A 187 5.13 -31.85 -27.34
CA VAL A 187 5.14 -33.31 -27.42
C VAL A 187 6.44 -33.80 -26.80
N ASP A 188 6.34 -34.71 -25.84
CA ASP A 188 7.52 -35.33 -25.22
C ASP A 188 8.21 -36.24 -26.26
N SER A 189 9.31 -35.76 -26.82
CA SER A 189 10.18 -36.48 -27.75
C SER A 189 11.63 -36.44 -27.25
N GLU A 190 12.48 -37.35 -27.74
CA GLU A 190 13.91 -37.36 -27.40
C GLU A 190 14.64 -36.10 -27.91
N ASP A 191 14.09 -35.45 -28.95
CA ASP A 191 14.63 -34.22 -29.55
C ASP A 191 14.15 -32.92 -28.86
N LEU A 192 13.22 -33.02 -27.90
CA LEU A 192 12.65 -31.85 -27.22
C LEU A 192 13.65 -31.27 -26.21
N ASP A 193 14.39 -30.24 -26.63
CA ASP A 193 15.20 -29.42 -25.73
C ASP A 193 14.38 -28.30 -25.08
N VAL A 194 13.92 -28.55 -23.86
CA VAL A 194 13.19 -27.54 -23.06
C VAL A 194 14.10 -26.54 -22.35
N SER A 195 15.43 -26.67 -22.47
CA SER A 195 16.37 -25.83 -21.72
C SER A 195 16.35 -24.37 -22.15
N ASN A 196 16.08 -24.13 -23.44
CA ASN A 196 15.96 -22.80 -24.03
C ASN A 196 14.51 -22.37 -24.31
N PHE A 197 13.52 -23.23 -24.01
CA PHE A 197 12.12 -23.00 -24.41
C PHE A 197 11.57 -21.62 -24.06
N PHE A 198 11.81 -21.13 -22.83
CA PHE A 198 11.38 -19.80 -22.41
C PHE A 198 12.18 -18.67 -23.08
N TYR A 199 13.45 -18.93 -23.41
CA TYR A 199 14.31 -17.97 -24.11
C TYR A 199 13.92 -17.83 -25.59
N ASP A 200 13.38 -18.89 -26.19
CA ASP A 200 12.98 -18.96 -27.60
C ASP A 200 11.51 -18.54 -27.84
N LEU A 201 10.79 -18.14 -26.79
CA LEU A 201 9.43 -17.64 -26.95
C LEU A 201 9.44 -16.38 -27.85
N PRO A 202 8.44 -16.20 -28.75
CA PRO A 202 8.41 -15.08 -29.69
C PRO A 202 8.47 -13.68 -29.05
N MET A 203 8.11 -13.59 -27.77
CA MET A 203 8.07 -12.34 -26.99
C MET A 203 9.33 -12.10 -26.16
N THR A 204 10.30 -13.01 -26.20
CA THR A 204 11.55 -12.88 -25.45
C THR A 204 12.53 -11.99 -26.22
N ALA A 205 12.90 -10.86 -25.62
CA ALA A 205 13.87 -9.95 -26.19
C ALA A 205 15.31 -10.44 -25.94
N SER A 206 16.18 -10.23 -26.92
CA SER A 206 17.61 -10.58 -26.84
C SER A 206 18.43 -9.62 -25.96
N ARG A 207 17.91 -8.39 -25.78
CA ARG A 207 18.44 -7.30 -24.96
C ARG A 207 17.37 -6.86 -23.97
N ARG A 208 17.77 -6.50 -22.76
CA ARG A 208 16.89 -5.90 -21.75
C ARG A 208 17.23 -4.42 -21.60
N ASN A 209 16.23 -3.58 -21.82
CA ASN A 209 16.27 -2.18 -21.44
C ASN A 209 15.36 -1.95 -20.23
N ARG A 210 15.90 -1.39 -19.14
CA ARG A 210 15.17 -1.17 -17.88
C ARG A 210 13.95 -0.26 -18.02
N TYR A 211 13.96 0.63 -19.02
CA TYR A 211 12.84 1.54 -19.30
C TYR A 211 11.68 0.83 -20.04
N ILE A 212 11.98 -0.22 -20.82
CA ILE A 212 10.98 -1.02 -21.54
C ILE A 212 10.41 -2.12 -20.62
N TYR A 213 11.25 -2.73 -19.79
CA TYR A 213 10.89 -3.79 -18.85
C TYR A 213 11.20 -3.35 -17.41
N PRO A 214 10.42 -2.42 -16.85
CA PRO A 214 10.68 -1.91 -15.52
C PRO A 214 10.40 -2.96 -14.44
N SER A 215 11.10 -2.84 -13.31
CA SER A 215 10.75 -3.55 -12.09
C SER A 215 9.39 -3.09 -11.56
N SER A 216 8.71 -3.93 -10.77
CA SER A 216 7.35 -3.75 -10.26
C SER A 216 7.15 -2.58 -9.27
N GLY A 217 8.03 -1.58 -9.26
CA GLY A 217 7.98 -0.39 -8.41
C GLY A 217 9.15 0.56 -8.66
N GLY A 218 8.98 1.83 -8.29
CA GLY A 218 9.99 2.89 -8.42
C GLY A 218 9.74 3.87 -9.57
N PRO A 219 10.65 4.85 -9.79
CA PRO A 219 10.44 5.99 -10.70
C PRO A 219 10.31 5.61 -12.18
N HIS A 220 10.62 4.36 -12.54
CA HIS A 220 10.50 3.83 -13.89
C HIS A 220 9.35 2.83 -14.06
N ALA A 221 8.45 2.70 -13.08
CA ALA A 221 7.27 1.84 -13.19
C ALA A 221 6.48 2.13 -14.47
N LEU A 222 5.70 1.15 -14.94
CA LEU A 222 4.87 1.31 -16.12
C LEU A 222 3.83 2.41 -15.86
N ARG A 223 4.02 3.57 -16.51
CA ARG A 223 3.08 4.70 -16.47
C ARG A 223 2.36 4.78 -17.80
N VAL A 224 1.04 4.78 -17.76
CA VAL A 224 0.21 5.00 -18.95
C VAL A 224 -0.79 6.11 -18.65
N SER A 225 -0.78 7.14 -19.49
CA SER A 225 -1.69 8.27 -19.40
C SER A 225 -2.66 8.27 -20.58
N PRO A 226 -3.96 8.52 -20.37
CA PRO A 226 -4.93 8.64 -21.45
C PRO A 226 -4.57 9.80 -22.37
N LEU A 227 -4.33 9.54 -23.65
CA LEU A 227 -3.92 10.60 -24.61
C LEU A 227 -4.97 11.71 -24.75
N VAL A 228 -6.24 11.41 -24.50
CA VAL A 228 -7.37 12.36 -24.56
C VAL A 228 -7.27 13.50 -23.54
N ASP A 229 -6.44 13.36 -22.51
CA ASP A 229 -6.25 14.39 -21.47
C ASP A 229 -5.18 15.44 -21.83
N PHE A 230 -4.53 15.27 -22.99
CA PHE A 230 -3.39 16.06 -23.45
C PHE A 230 -3.64 16.68 -24.83
N GLU A 231 -3.26 17.94 -24.99
CA GLU A 231 -3.27 18.64 -26.27
C GLU A 231 -1.97 18.34 -27.04
N LEU A 232 -1.72 17.06 -27.35
CA LEU A 232 -0.50 16.65 -28.05
C LEU A 232 -0.55 17.03 -29.53
N PRO A 233 0.61 17.38 -30.14
CA PRO A 233 0.69 17.65 -31.56
C PRO A 233 0.25 16.44 -32.39
N GLN A 234 -0.57 16.69 -33.42
CA GLN A 234 -1.21 15.68 -34.26
C GLN A 234 -0.50 15.47 -35.60
N SER A 235 0.54 16.24 -35.90
CA SER A 235 1.37 16.05 -37.08
C SER A 235 2.58 15.17 -36.76
N PHE A 236 2.92 14.29 -37.70
CA PHE A 236 3.95 13.28 -37.52
C PHE A 236 4.85 13.14 -38.74
N VAL A 237 6.05 12.65 -38.50
CA VAL A 237 6.90 12.01 -39.51
C VAL A 237 6.46 10.55 -39.66
N TYR A 238 6.36 10.07 -40.90
CA TYR A 238 5.84 8.74 -41.23
C TYR A 238 6.90 7.89 -41.93
N SER A 239 7.03 6.62 -41.55
CA SER A 239 8.01 5.69 -42.13
C SER A 239 7.65 5.13 -43.52
N GLY A 240 6.43 5.39 -44.03
CA GLY A 240 5.91 4.77 -45.25
C GLY A 240 5.03 5.68 -46.10
N GLU A 241 4.29 5.06 -47.03
CA GLU A 241 3.28 5.73 -47.86
C GLU A 241 2.00 6.05 -47.05
N PRO A 242 1.19 7.04 -47.47
CA PRO A 242 -0.02 7.47 -46.78
C PRO A 242 -1.03 6.36 -46.43
N ASP A 243 -1.06 5.29 -47.22
CA ASP A 243 -2.07 4.24 -47.12
C ASP A 243 -1.66 3.07 -46.19
N LYS A 244 -0.47 3.12 -45.57
CA LYS A 244 0.02 2.06 -44.67
C LYS A 244 -0.33 2.38 -43.22
N LEU A 245 -1.09 1.49 -42.57
CA LEU A 245 -1.44 1.59 -41.15
C LEU A 245 -0.19 1.77 -40.26
N THR A 246 -0.15 2.84 -39.47
CA THR A 246 0.90 3.14 -38.48
C THR A 246 0.31 3.14 -37.07
N PRO A 247 0.11 1.95 -36.47
CA PRO A 247 -0.67 1.80 -35.23
C PRO A 247 0.02 2.40 -33.98
N LEU A 248 1.29 2.78 -34.10
CA LEU A 248 2.11 3.32 -33.02
C LEU A 248 2.43 4.79 -33.26
N SER A 249 2.06 5.64 -32.31
CA SER A 249 2.35 7.08 -32.26
C SER A 249 3.37 7.34 -31.16
N VAL A 250 4.47 7.99 -31.51
CA VAL A 250 5.58 8.30 -30.62
C VAL A 250 5.76 9.80 -30.53
N TRP A 251 5.83 10.32 -29.31
CA TRP A 251 6.25 11.70 -29.04
C TRP A 251 7.54 11.67 -28.24
N ILE A 252 8.56 12.39 -28.71
CA ILE A 252 9.76 12.67 -27.91
C ILE A 252 9.52 13.98 -27.18
N VAL A 253 9.73 13.98 -25.87
CA VAL A 253 9.54 15.12 -24.97
C VAL A 253 10.90 15.55 -24.44
N GLY A 254 11.27 16.83 -24.58
CA GLY A 254 12.49 17.34 -23.96
C GLY A 254 13.07 18.59 -24.60
N ASP A 255 14.28 18.95 -24.18
CA ASP A 255 15.01 20.09 -24.72
C ASP A 255 15.84 19.69 -25.95
N PHE A 256 15.32 19.98 -27.13
CA PHE A 256 15.94 19.63 -28.42
C PHE A 256 17.21 20.43 -28.75
N GLU A 257 17.64 21.36 -27.89
CA GLU A 257 18.94 22.01 -28.02
C GLU A 257 20.07 21.21 -27.34
N THR A 258 19.73 20.12 -26.62
CA THR A 258 20.71 19.23 -25.98
C THR A 258 21.21 18.13 -26.93
N ILE A 259 22.46 17.69 -26.73
CA ILE A 259 23.08 16.64 -27.55
C ILE A 259 22.33 15.32 -27.35
N GLU A 260 21.89 15.06 -26.13
CA GLU A 260 21.18 13.86 -25.72
C GLU A 260 19.82 13.75 -26.42
N ALA A 261 19.02 14.82 -26.41
CA ALA A 261 17.73 14.84 -27.10
C ALA A 261 17.91 14.71 -28.62
N MET A 262 18.91 15.38 -29.19
CA MET A 262 19.22 15.28 -30.61
C MET A 262 19.66 13.88 -31.04
N THR A 263 20.45 13.22 -30.21
CA THR A 263 20.85 11.83 -30.44
C THR A 263 19.63 10.92 -30.41
N MET A 264 18.70 11.12 -29.45
CA MET A 264 17.46 10.33 -29.36
C MET A 264 16.56 10.52 -30.58
N VAL A 265 16.42 11.75 -31.08
CA VAL A 265 15.65 12.02 -32.31
C VAL A 265 16.27 11.31 -33.51
N GLN A 266 17.61 11.35 -33.65
CA GLN A 266 18.31 10.64 -34.73
C GLN A 266 18.16 9.12 -34.63
N GLU A 267 18.28 8.54 -33.42
CA GLU A 267 18.06 7.11 -33.19
C GLU A 267 16.62 6.69 -33.48
N ALA A 268 15.63 7.53 -33.14
CA ALA A 268 14.22 7.28 -33.50
C ALA A 268 14.02 7.27 -35.02
N LEU A 269 14.60 8.25 -35.74
CA LEU A 269 14.52 8.32 -37.20
C LEU A 269 15.21 7.12 -37.87
N ARG A 270 16.35 6.65 -37.34
CA ARG A 270 17.03 5.42 -37.81
C ARG A 270 16.15 4.18 -37.59
N ALA A 271 15.46 4.10 -36.46
CA ALA A 271 14.55 2.99 -36.17
C ALA A 271 13.34 2.97 -37.12
N MET A 272 12.87 4.12 -37.59
CA MET A 272 11.77 4.22 -38.56
C MET A 272 12.11 3.63 -39.94
N SER A 273 13.39 3.55 -40.31
CA SER A 273 13.84 2.88 -41.54
C SER A 273 13.76 1.34 -41.48
N GLY A 274 13.42 0.78 -40.31
CA GLY A 274 13.30 -0.65 -40.07
C GLY A 274 11.96 -1.27 -40.45
N THR A 275 11.71 -2.49 -39.96
CA THR A 275 10.51 -3.28 -40.29
C THR A 275 9.25 -2.87 -39.52
N THR A 276 9.39 -2.27 -38.34
CA THR A 276 8.25 -1.85 -37.50
C THR A 276 7.79 -0.43 -37.84
N SER A 277 6.50 -0.27 -38.11
CA SER A 277 5.88 1.00 -38.52
C SER A 277 5.40 1.78 -37.30
N PHE A 278 6.02 2.93 -37.01
CA PHE A 278 5.52 3.94 -36.08
C PHE A 278 5.66 5.33 -36.69
N ARG A 279 4.88 6.29 -36.18
CA ARG A 279 4.92 7.70 -36.56
C ARG A 279 5.48 8.54 -35.42
N LEU A 280 6.25 9.57 -35.73
CA LEU A 280 7.06 10.33 -34.76
C LEU A 280 6.68 11.82 -34.73
N SER A 281 6.47 12.37 -33.54
CA SER A 281 6.23 13.79 -33.30
C SER A 281 7.01 14.28 -32.05
N PHE A 282 6.90 15.57 -31.73
CA PHE A 282 7.82 16.25 -30.81
C PHE A 282 7.08 17.18 -29.86
N VAL A 283 7.50 17.19 -28.59
CA VAL A 283 7.02 18.13 -27.56
C VAL A 283 8.23 18.84 -26.97
N TYR A 284 8.38 20.13 -27.29
CA TYR A 284 9.53 20.92 -26.83
C TYR A 284 9.36 21.37 -25.39
N VAL A 285 10.36 21.10 -24.56
CA VAL A 285 10.38 21.50 -23.14
C VAL A 285 11.78 22.03 -22.80
N PRO A 286 11.98 23.37 -22.78
CA PRO A 286 13.29 23.94 -22.53
C PRO A 286 13.75 23.71 -21.08
N GLY A 287 15.06 23.49 -20.90
CA GLY A 287 15.70 23.41 -19.58
C GLY A 287 15.85 24.78 -18.89
N SER A 288 16.05 24.77 -17.58
CA SER A 288 16.19 25.99 -16.75
C SER A 288 17.46 26.82 -17.04
N GLN A 289 18.48 26.22 -17.67
CA GLN A 289 19.71 26.91 -18.09
C GLN A 289 19.75 27.25 -19.60
N SER A 290 18.68 26.96 -20.34
CA SER A 290 18.59 27.25 -21.77
C SER A 290 18.32 28.75 -21.97
N SER A 291 19.30 29.58 -21.62
CA SER A 291 19.26 31.02 -21.83
C SER A 291 19.42 31.34 -23.33
N ALA A 292 18.44 32.07 -23.86
CA ALA A 292 18.30 32.62 -25.20
C ALA A 292 19.52 33.43 -25.69
N SER A 293 20.64 32.77 -25.98
CA SER A 293 21.85 33.42 -26.55
C SER A 293 22.33 32.81 -27.86
N GLY A 294 21.55 31.93 -28.48
CA GLY A 294 21.70 31.50 -29.88
C GLY A 294 20.33 31.30 -30.54
N PRO A 295 20.19 31.43 -31.87
CA PRO A 295 18.91 31.21 -32.54
C PRO A 295 18.48 29.73 -32.36
N PRO A 296 17.28 29.43 -31.84
CA PRO A 296 16.80 28.07 -31.61
C PRO A 296 16.40 27.40 -32.92
N ARG A 297 17.38 27.05 -33.75
CA ARG A 297 17.12 26.58 -35.12
C ARG A 297 16.54 25.18 -35.18
N VAL A 298 16.83 24.33 -34.18
CA VAL A 298 16.46 22.91 -34.23
C VAL A 298 15.09 22.69 -33.60
N SER A 299 14.88 23.24 -32.41
CA SER A 299 13.57 23.22 -31.73
C SER A 299 12.47 23.89 -32.56
N GLU A 300 12.71 25.06 -33.17
CA GLU A 300 11.75 25.71 -34.07
C GLU A 300 11.39 24.84 -35.28
N ALA A 301 12.37 24.18 -35.90
CA ALA A 301 12.15 23.30 -37.05
C ALA A 301 11.32 22.06 -36.65
N LEU A 302 11.63 21.44 -35.51
CA LEU A 302 10.88 20.32 -34.96
C LEU A 302 9.45 20.69 -34.58
N MET A 303 9.25 21.86 -33.98
CA MET A 303 7.92 22.35 -33.63
C MET A 303 7.09 22.75 -34.86
N THR A 304 7.73 23.30 -35.89
CA THR A 304 7.08 23.54 -37.19
C THR A 304 6.60 22.23 -37.80
N VAL A 305 7.43 21.17 -37.76
CA VAL A 305 7.05 19.82 -38.21
C VAL A 305 5.85 19.30 -37.42
N ALA A 306 5.89 19.39 -36.09
CA ALA A 306 4.86 18.90 -35.18
C ALA A 306 3.48 19.59 -35.35
N HIS A 307 3.45 20.77 -35.98
CA HIS A 307 2.22 21.55 -36.22
C HIS A 307 1.93 21.77 -37.71
N SER A 308 2.69 21.14 -38.61
CA SER A 308 2.46 21.23 -40.05
C SER A 308 1.60 20.08 -40.55
N ASP A 309 0.69 20.32 -41.49
CA ASP A 309 -0.07 19.24 -42.13
C ASP A 309 0.73 18.50 -43.23
N ALA A 310 2.06 18.63 -43.23
CA ALA A 310 2.92 18.06 -44.27
C ALA A 310 3.29 16.60 -44.00
N TRP A 311 3.24 15.79 -45.07
CA TRP A 311 3.72 14.42 -45.03
C TRP A 311 5.24 14.37 -45.14
N LEU A 312 5.93 14.04 -44.05
CA LEU A 312 7.39 13.97 -43.98
C LEU A 312 7.89 12.55 -43.81
N THR A 313 8.97 12.22 -44.53
CA THR A 313 9.69 10.96 -44.41
C THR A 313 10.94 11.11 -43.53
N PRO A 314 11.48 10.02 -42.94
CA PRO A 314 12.68 10.07 -42.12
C PRO A 314 13.89 10.67 -42.83
N ASP A 315 14.06 10.40 -44.13
CA ASP A 315 15.17 10.94 -44.94
C ASP A 315 15.09 12.47 -45.07
N ASN A 316 13.88 13.00 -45.27
CA ASN A 316 13.66 14.44 -45.35
C ASN A 316 13.90 15.10 -43.99
N MET A 317 13.52 14.41 -42.91
CA MET A 317 13.74 14.88 -41.55
C MET A 317 15.23 14.88 -41.17
N MET A 318 15.96 13.82 -41.51
CA MET A 318 17.41 13.74 -41.28
C MET A 318 18.15 14.86 -42.01
N LYS A 319 17.80 15.15 -43.26
CA LYS A 319 18.35 16.29 -44.02
C LYS A 319 18.04 17.63 -43.37
N LEU A 320 16.84 17.79 -42.80
CA LEU A 320 16.46 19.00 -42.07
C LEU A 320 17.31 19.17 -40.80
N LEU A 321 17.53 18.09 -40.05
CA LEU A 321 18.36 18.10 -38.84
C LEU A 321 19.85 18.33 -39.12
N GLU A 322 20.37 17.83 -40.24
CA GLU A 322 21.74 18.12 -40.69
C GLU A 322 21.89 19.61 -41.07
N ALA A 323 20.87 20.19 -41.71
CA ALA A 323 20.87 21.60 -42.12
C ALA A 323 20.73 22.58 -40.95
N THR A 324 20.10 22.19 -39.83
CA THR A 324 19.95 23.04 -38.64
C THR A 324 21.21 23.09 -37.76
N GLN A 325 22.22 22.26 -38.01
CA GLN A 325 23.48 22.31 -37.28
C GLN A 325 24.25 23.62 -37.54
N PRO A 326 24.92 24.20 -36.51
CA PRO A 326 25.51 25.54 -36.55
C PRO A 326 26.63 25.72 -37.60
N THR A 327 27.17 24.62 -38.15
CA THR A 327 28.24 24.62 -39.15
C THR A 327 27.76 24.74 -40.60
N HIS A 328 26.46 24.59 -40.91
CA HIS A 328 26.04 24.24 -42.28
C HIS A 328 25.05 25.18 -43.00
N SER A 329 24.43 26.18 -42.38
CA SER A 329 23.45 27.00 -43.12
C SER A 329 23.17 28.42 -42.59
N THR A 330 22.74 29.30 -43.50
CA THR A 330 22.12 30.60 -43.22
C THR A 330 20.60 30.44 -43.01
N ALA A 331 19.95 31.35 -42.26
CA ALA A 331 18.51 31.27 -41.99
C ALA A 331 17.62 31.26 -43.26
N GLU A 332 18.12 31.84 -44.35
CA GLU A 332 17.45 31.88 -45.66
C GLU A 332 17.49 30.52 -46.39
N GLU A 333 18.56 29.74 -46.23
CA GLU A 333 18.67 28.38 -46.77
C GLU A 333 17.72 27.40 -46.08
N LEU A 334 17.59 27.49 -44.74
CA LEU A 334 16.62 26.73 -43.97
C LEU A 334 15.19 27.08 -44.38
N LYS A 335 14.88 28.37 -44.54
CA LYS A 335 13.55 28.82 -45.02
C LYS A 335 13.27 28.31 -46.43
N GLY A 336 14.26 28.26 -47.31
CA GLY A 336 14.18 27.68 -48.66
C GLY A 336 13.94 26.17 -48.67
N MET A 337 14.62 25.42 -47.81
CA MET A 337 14.40 23.96 -47.66
C MET A 337 13.01 23.67 -47.10
N LEU A 338 12.54 24.43 -46.11
CA LEU A 338 11.19 24.30 -45.57
C LEU A 338 10.13 24.67 -46.63
N THR A 339 10.32 25.71 -47.43
CA THR A 339 9.37 25.98 -48.54
C THR A 339 9.38 24.89 -49.61
N GLY A 340 10.52 24.21 -49.81
CA GLY A 340 10.64 23.05 -50.71
C GLY A 340 9.99 21.77 -50.18
N LEU A 341 10.03 21.55 -48.87
CA LEU A 341 9.48 20.36 -48.19
C LEU A 341 7.98 20.48 -47.87
N PHE A 342 7.51 21.67 -47.52
CA PHE A 342 6.16 21.91 -47.01
C PHE A 342 5.27 22.71 -47.99
N GLY A 343 5.80 23.13 -49.14
CA GLY A 343 5.09 23.87 -50.19
C GLY A 343 5.01 25.39 -49.97
N LYS A 344 4.46 26.12 -50.97
CA LYS A 344 4.26 27.58 -50.91
C LYS A 344 3.14 27.91 -49.92
N GLY A 345 3.49 28.08 -48.65
CA GLY A 345 2.58 28.39 -47.54
C GLY A 345 3.15 28.10 -46.17
N ALA A 346 4.22 27.30 -46.08
CA ALA A 346 4.95 27.08 -44.84
C ALA A 346 5.86 28.27 -44.54
N GLU A 347 5.31 29.30 -43.92
CA GLU A 347 6.14 30.20 -43.13
C GLU A 347 6.59 29.42 -41.90
N LEU A 348 7.91 29.34 -41.71
CA LEU A 348 8.51 29.09 -40.39
C LEU A 348 7.68 29.90 -39.39
N VAL A 349 7.16 29.25 -38.34
CA VAL A 349 6.45 29.93 -37.25
C VAL A 349 7.51 30.70 -36.44
N LEU A 350 8.11 31.72 -37.06
CA LEU A 350 9.16 32.59 -36.52
C LEU A 350 8.56 33.73 -35.70
N ASN A 351 7.23 33.86 -35.70
CA ASN A 351 6.53 34.97 -35.08
C ASN A 351 5.56 34.45 -34.02
N GLY A 352 6.08 34.17 -32.83
CA GLY A 352 5.50 34.42 -31.49
C GLY A 352 3.99 34.33 -31.20
N GLU A 353 3.14 33.72 -32.03
CA GLU A 353 1.68 33.65 -31.79
C GLU A 353 1.25 32.39 -31.03
N LEU A 354 2.11 31.36 -30.95
CA LEU A 354 1.87 30.14 -30.18
C LEU A 354 3.01 29.95 -29.18
N ASP A 355 2.71 30.04 -27.88
CA ASP A 355 3.66 29.76 -26.80
C ASP A 355 3.86 28.25 -26.65
N PHE A 356 4.55 27.65 -27.61
CA PHE A 356 4.86 26.22 -27.64
C PHE A 356 5.65 25.77 -26.41
N GLU A 357 6.45 26.68 -25.82
CA GLU A 357 7.17 26.40 -24.58
C GLU A 357 6.20 26.25 -23.40
N GLU A 358 5.23 27.16 -23.26
CA GLU A 358 4.26 27.07 -22.18
C GLU A 358 3.34 25.86 -22.35
N ALA A 359 2.88 25.57 -23.58
CA ALA A 359 2.10 24.37 -23.88
C ALA A 359 2.91 23.09 -23.60
N GLY A 360 4.17 23.04 -24.05
CA GLY A 360 5.08 21.93 -23.80
C GLY A 360 5.35 21.71 -22.30
N LYS A 361 5.61 22.78 -21.54
CA LYS A 361 5.78 22.73 -20.07
C LYS A 361 4.53 22.20 -19.36
N ARG A 362 3.33 22.61 -19.78
CA ARG A 362 2.06 22.11 -19.23
C ARG A 362 1.86 20.62 -19.52
N ILE A 363 2.14 20.18 -20.75
CA ILE A 363 2.06 18.76 -21.15
C ILE A 363 3.09 17.93 -20.36
N ALA A 364 4.34 18.38 -20.30
CA ALA A 364 5.42 17.72 -19.57
C ALA A 364 5.10 17.57 -18.07
N HIS A 365 4.60 18.63 -17.44
CA HIS A 365 4.18 18.58 -16.04
C HIS A 365 3.06 17.55 -15.82
N LYS A 366 2.04 17.50 -16.68
CA LYS A 366 0.96 16.49 -16.58
C LYS A 366 1.47 15.06 -16.83
N LEU A 367 2.50 14.88 -17.66
CA LEU A 367 3.16 13.59 -17.90
C LEU A 367 4.16 13.21 -16.79
N GLY A 368 4.40 14.09 -15.81
CA GLY A 368 5.36 13.87 -14.73
C GLY A 368 6.82 14.01 -15.15
N PHE A 369 7.11 14.94 -16.05
CA PHE A 369 8.46 15.37 -16.44
C PHE A 369 8.76 16.77 -15.89
N ALA A 370 9.97 16.97 -15.38
CA ALA A 370 10.49 18.28 -15.00
C ALA A 370 11.02 19.05 -16.24
N PRO A 371 11.15 20.39 -16.16
CA PRO A 371 11.74 21.17 -17.25
C PRO A 371 13.17 20.72 -17.58
N GLY A 372 13.42 20.36 -18.85
CA GLY A 372 14.70 19.83 -19.32
C GLY A 372 14.84 18.30 -19.26
N ASP A 373 13.86 17.59 -18.69
CA ASP A 373 13.83 16.12 -18.74
C ASP A 373 13.63 15.64 -20.18
N LEU A 374 14.29 14.54 -20.52
CA LEU A 374 14.12 13.83 -21.77
C LEU A 374 13.24 12.60 -21.56
N GLY A 375 12.26 12.38 -22.43
CA GLY A 375 11.29 11.30 -22.30
C GLY A 375 10.65 10.89 -23.63
N ILE A 376 9.98 9.73 -23.63
CA ILE A 376 9.23 9.19 -24.76
C ILE A 376 7.80 8.90 -24.31
N VAL A 377 6.82 9.27 -25.11
CA VAL A 377 5.43 8.83 -24.97
C VAL A 377 5.07 7.98 -26.18
N MET A 378 4.66 6.71 -25.97
CA MET A 378 4.21 5.82 -27.04
C MET A 378 2.80 5.30 -26.75
N ASN A 379 1.82 5.70 -27.55
CA ASN A 379 0.39 5.40 -27.34
C ASN A 379 -0.02 5.58 -25.85
N GLY A 380 0.35 6.72 -25.26
CA GLY A 380 0.07 7.09 -23.87
C GLY A 380 1.00 6.47 -22.83
N ARG A 381 1.84 5.48 -23.15
CA ARG A 381 2.86 4.97 -22.21
C ARG A 381 3.98 6.00 -22.09
N VAL A 382 4.24 6.45 -20.87
CA VAL A 382 5.27 7.44 -20.53
C VAL A 382 6.54 6.72 -20.09
N ILE A 383 7.66 7.03 -20.74
CA ILE A 383 8.96 6.39 -20.55
C ILE A 383 10.02 7.46 -20.29
N GLY A 384 10.72 7.33 -19.17
CA GLY A 384 11.69 8.31 -18.69
C GLY A 384 11.36 8.78 -17.26
N PRO A 385 12.00 9.86 -16.77
CA PRO A 385 13.02 10.64 -17.48
C PRO A 385 14.29 9.81 -17.76
N PHE A 386 14.92 10.06 -18.90
CA PHE A 386 16.20 9.46 -19.26
C PHE A 386 17.34 10.25 -18.63
N GLY A 387 18.28 9.55 -17.99
CA GLY A 387 19.55 10.13 -17.55
C GLY A 387 20.54 10.32 -18.72
N LYS A 388 21.83 10.09 -18.47
CA LYS A 388 22.87 10.08 -19.52
C LYS A 388 22.85 8.84 -20.41
N ASP A 389 21.95 7.89 -20.14
CA ASP A 389 21.86 6.65 -20.89
C ASP A 389 21.14 6.89 -22.22
N THR A 390 21.79 6.55 -23.33
CA THR A 390 21.24 6.74 -24.67
C THR A 390 20.24 5.63 -25.01
N PHE A 391 19.02 6.02 -25.40
CA PHE A 391 18.02 5.11 -25.96
C PHE A 391 18.27 4.91 -27.46
N THR A 392 18.61 3.69 -27.87
CA THR A 392 19.10 3.38 -29.22
C THR A 392 17.97 3.02 -30.19
N ALA A 393 18.27 2.97 -31.50
CA ALA A 393 17.33 2.52 -32.52
C ALA A 393 16.80 1.10 -32.25
N GLU A 394 17.64 0.18 -31.75
CA GLU A 394 17.22 -1.17 -31.36
C GLU A 394 16.23 -1.15 -30.19
N ASP A 395 16.40 -0.22 -29.24
CA ASP A 395 15.47 -0.04 -28.13
C ASP A 395 14.10 0.47 -28.61
N PHE A 396 14.07 1.39 -29.59
CA PHE A 396 12.83 1.82 -30.24
C PHE A 396 12.10 0.66 -30.94
N LEU A 397 12.81 -0.19 -31.68
CA LEU A 397 12.24 -1.37 -32.34
C LEU A 397 11.69 -2.38 -31.31
N THR A 398 12.43 -2.58 -30.21
CA THR A 398 12.02 -3.47 -29.12
C THR A 398 10.77 -2.94 -28.42
N LEU A 399 10.75 -1.65 -28.11
CA LEU A 399 9.61 -0.97 -27.50
C LEU A 399 8.39 -1.05 -28.42
N ALA A 400 8.54 -0.69 -29.70
CA ALA A 400 7.47 -0.74 -30.68
C ALA A 400 6.88 -2.16 -30.79
N SER A 401 7.73 -3.19 -30.86
CA SER A 401 7.30 -4.59 -30.96
C SER A 401 6.58 -5.05 -29.68
N TYR A 402 7.08 -4.66 -28.52
CA TYR A 402 6.46 -4.93 -27.23
C TYR A 402 5.07 -4.28 -27.12
N GLU A 403 4.99 -3.00 -27.47
CA GLU A 403 3.76 -2.19 -27.39
C GLU A 403 2.70 -2.68 -28.37
N LEU A 404 3.10 -2.95 -29.61
CA LEU A 404 2.23 -3.48 -30.64
C LEU A 404 1.60 -4.80 -30.21
N SER A 405 2.41 -5.76 -29.75
CA SER A 405 1.93 -7.10 -29.40
C SER A 405 1.11 -7.13 -28.10
N LYS A 406 1.52 -6.39 -27.07
CA LYS A 406 0.89 -6.45 -25.74
C LYS A 406 -0.34 -5.57 -25.61
N ARG A 407 -0.37 -4.38 -26.23
CA ARG A 407 -1.46 -3.41 -26.04
C ARG A 407 -2.23 -3.12 -27.32
N VAL A 408 -1.53 -2.78 -28.40
CA VAL A 408 -2.20 -2.17 -29.57
C VAL A 408 -2.92 -3.19 -30.44
N LEU A 409 -2.29 -4.33 -30.74
CA LEU A 409 -2.86 -5.38 -31.59
C LEU A 409 -4.13 -6.02 -30.99
N PRO A 410 -4.18 -6.37 -29.68
CA PRO A 410 -5.41 -6.82 -29.05
C PRO A 410 -6.56 -5.81 -29.17
N VAL A 411 -6.27 -4.51 -29.00
CA VAL A 411 -7.26 -3.43 -29.14
C VAL A 411 -7.74 -3.31 -30.58
N HIS A 412 -6.83 -3.37 -31.55
CA HIS A 412 -7.17 -3.37 -32.98
C HIS A 412 -8.09 -4.53 -33.35
N MET A 413 -7.78 -5.74 -32.89
CA MET A 413 -8.62 -6.92 -33.11
C MET A 413 -10.00 -6.77 -32.44
N ALA A 414 -10.04 -6.24 -31.21
CA ALA A 414 -11.29 -6.00 -30.49
C ALA A 414 -12.18 -4.96 -31.19
N LEU A 415 -11.60 -3.84 -31.66
CA LEU A 415 -12.32 -2.80 -32.39
C LEU A 415 -12.88 -3.32 -33.72
N LYS A 416 -12.08 -4.08 -34.48
CA LYS A 416 -12.58 -4.74 -35.71
C LYS A 416 -13.75 -5.67 -35.43
N SER A 417 -13.66 -6.46 -34.35
CA SER A 417 -14.76 -7.34 -33.94
C SER A 417 -16.00 -6.56 -33.51
N ALA A 418 -15.84 -5.43 -32.83
CA ALA A 418 -16.95 -4.57 -32.42
C ALA A 418 -17.64 -3.92 -33.63
N PHE A 419 -16.88 -3.31 -34.55
CA PHE A 419 -17.46 -2.72 -35.77
C PHE A 419 -18.15 -3.76 -36.65
N LYS A 420 -17.64 -4.98 -36.69
CA LYS A 420 -18.31 -6.10 -37.36
C LYS A 420 -19.66 -6.44 -36.71
N ALA A 421 -19.75 -6.46 -35.38
CA ALA A 421 -21.00 -6.71 -34.67
C ALA A 421 -22.06 -5.62 -34.93
N ASP A 422 -21.63 -4.37 -35.12
CA ASP A 422 -22.50 -3.23 -35.47
C ASP A 422 -22.85 -3.14 -36.97
N GLY A 423 -22.44 -4.12 -37.78
CA GLY A 423 -22.70 -4.14 -39.23
C GLY A 423 -21.81 -3.22 -40.07
N ASN A 424 -20.74 -2.66 -39.50
CA ASN A 424 -19.80 -1.74 -40.13
C ASN A 424 -18.44 -2.41 -40.41
N GLU A 425 -18.43 -3.57 -41.07
CA GLU A 425 -17.22 -4.41 -41.27
C GLU A 425 -16.07 -3.70 -42.03
N ASN A 426 -16.40 -2.74 -42.90
CA ASN A 426 -15.43 -2.04 -43.75
C ASN A 426 -14.97 -0.70 -43.17
N ARG A 427 -15.32 -0.36 -41.93
CA ARG A 427 -14.90 0.90 -41.31
C ARG A 427 -13.39 0.88 -41.08
N GLU A 428 -12.68 1.79 -41.73
CA GLU A 428 -11.27 2.02 -41.45
C GLU A 428 -11.10 2.61 -40.04
N ILE A 429 -10.07 2.15 -39.34
CA ILE A 429 -9.72 2.60 -37.99
C ILE A 429 -8.54 3.57 -38.15
N PRO A 430 -8.74 4.87 -37.92
CA PRO A 430 -7.65 5.84 -37.99
C PRO A 430 -6.57 5.54 -36.94
N ASP A 431 -5.30 5.80 -37.30
CA ASP A 431 -4.16 5.56 -36.39
C ASP A 431 -4.27 6.33 -35.06
N HIS A 432 -4.81 7.56 -35.08
CA HIS A 432 -5.02 8.36 -33.87
C HIS A 432 -6.05 7.72 -32.93
N MET A 433 -7.16 7.23 -33.47
CA MET A 433 -8.20 6.55 -32.70
C MET A 433 -7.65 5.30 -32.04
N LEU A 434 -6.83 4.53 -32.74
CA LEU A 434 -6.19 3.33 -32.19
C LEU A 434 -5.23 3.69 -31.05
N ALA A 435 -4.43 4.74 -31.20
CA ALA A 435 -3.53 5.21 -30.15
C ALA A 435 -4.31 5.67 -28.90
N GLU A 436 -5.34 6.51 -29.07
CA GLU A 436 -6.19 7.01 -27.98
C GLU A 436 -6.89 5.88 -27.24
N VAL A 437 -7.61 5.00 -27.95
CA VAL A 437 -8.35 3.88 -27.33
C VAL A 437 -7.38 2.93 -26.60
N SER A 438 -6.22 2.64 -27.19
CA SER A 438 -5.21 1.79 -26.53
C SER A 438 -4.65 2.44 -25.26
N SER A 439 -4.48 3.76 -25.23
CA SER A 439 -4.03 4.50 -24.05
C SER A 439 -5.07 4.52 -22.94
N VAL A 440 -6.35 4.76 -23.27
CA VAL A 440 -7.46 4.80 -22.31
C VAL A 440 -7.64 3.44 -21.66
N ILE A 441 -7.70 2.36 -22.44
CA ILE A 441 -7.88 1.00 -21.91
C ILE A 441 -6.71 0.61 -21.00
N ALA A 442 -5.49 0.95 -21.36
CA ALA A 442 -4.31 0.60 -20.57
C ALA A 442 -4.18 1.44 -19.29
N ALA A 443 -4.51 2.73 -19.33
CA ALA A 443 -4.59 3.58 -18.14
C ALA A 443 -5.67 3.08 -17.17
N ASP A 444 -6.84 2.72 -17.70
CA ASP A 444 -7.97 2.18 -16.93
C ASP A 444 -7.71 0.80 -16.30
N GLN A 445 -6.82 0.00 -16.91
CA GLN A 445 -6.34 -1.26 -16.34
C GLN A 445 -5.12 -1.11 -15.43
N SER A 446 -4.56 0.10 -15.28
CA SER A 446 -3.44 0.29 -14.36
C SER A 446 -3.96 0.23 -12.92
N PRO A 447 -3.30 -0.53 -12.02
CA PRO A 447 -3.74 -0.61 -10.63
C PRO A 447 -3.67 0.78 -9.98
N GLU A 448 -4.66 1.12 -9.15
CA GLU A 448 -4.63 2.38 -8.40
C GLU A 448 -3.37 2.44 -7.52
N PRO A 449 -2.65 3.57 -7.51
CA PRO A 449 -1.46 3.74 -6.67
C PRO A 449 -1.76 3.42 -5.20
N GLY A 450 -1.15 2.35 -4.69
CA GLY A 450 -1.28 1.94 -3.29
C GLY A 450 -2.28 0.82 -3.00
N MET A 451 -3.20 0.51 -3.93
CA MET A 451 -4.03 -0.69 -3.84
C MET A 451 -3.33 -1.87 -4.54
N GLY A 452 -2.72 -2.75 -3.76
CA GLY A 452 -2.17 -4.00 -4.29
C GLY A 452 -3.28 -4.89 -4.86
N GLY A 453 -3.26 -5.13 -6.16
CA GLY A 453 -4.17 -6.06 -6.82
C GLY A 453 -3.88 -6.18 -8.31
N ASP A 454 -4.02 -7.40 -8.85
CA ASP A 454 -3.94 -7.61 -10.29
C ASP A 454 -5.13 -6.92 -10.99
N PRO A 455 -4.91 -6.24 -12.12
CA PRO A 455 -5.99 -5.68 -12.92
C PRO A 455 -7.05 -6.74 -13.22
N ARG A 456 -8.29 -6.52 -12.78
CA ARG A 456 -9.37 -7.45 -13.08
C ARG A 456 -9.84 -7.25 -14.51
N PRO A 457 -9.98 -8.31 -15.33
CA PRO A 457 -10.50 -8.17 -16.68
C PRO A 457 -11.92 -7.60 -16.64
N ARG A 458 -12.13 -6.47 -17.32
CA ARG A 458 -13.46 -5.88 -17.50
C ARG A 458 -14.27 -6.75 -18.45
N SER A 459 -15.14 -7.57 -17.87
CA SER A 459 -16.04 -8.46 -18.59
C SER A 459 -17.48 -8.15 -18.20
N ARG A 460 -18.43 -8.49 -19.08
CA ARG A 460 -19.87 -8.33 -18.84
C ARG A 460 -20.55 -9.70 -18.70
N PRO A 461 -20.12 -10.59 -17.78
CA PRO A 461 -20.66 -11.95 -17.71
C PRO A 461 -22.17 -11.98 -17.40
N TYR A 462 -22.69 -10.91 -16.79
CA TYR A 462 -24.12 -10.76 -16.51
C TYR A 462 -24.98 -10.75 -17.78
N THR A 463 -24.46 -10.36 -18.94
CA THR A 463 -25.24 -10.36 -20.20
C THR A 463 -25.52 -11.77 -20.72
N ALA A 464 -24.80 -12.78 -20.22
CA ALA A 464 -25.09 -14.19 -20.52
C ALA A 464 -26.24 -14.75 -19.69
N LEU A 465 -26.67 -14.06 -18.63
CA LEU A 465 -27.80 -14.49 -17.80
C LEU A 465 -29.12 -14.22 -18.52
N THR A 466 -29.97 -15.23 -18.60
CA THR A 466 -31.31 -15.09 -19.17
C THR A 466 -32.35 -15.34 -18.09
N SER A 467 -33.32 -14.43 -17.97
CA SER A 467 -34.44 -14.57 -17.04
C SER A 467 -35.66 -13.86 -17.60
N ARG A 468 -36.82 -14.54 -17.59
CA ARG A 468 -38.10 -13.94 -18.02
C ARG A 468 -38.82 -13.21 -16.90
N ASN A 469 -38.66 -13.67 -15.66
CA ASN A 469 -39.48 -13.26 -14.52
C ASN A 469 -38.67 -12.72 -13.33
N ALA A 470 -37.34 -12.81 -13.37
CA ALA A 470 -36.44 -12.38 -12.30
C ALA A 470 -35.35 -11.43 -12.81
N ALA A 471 -35.68 -10.64 -13.84
CA ALA A 471 -34.83 -9.56 -14.31
C ALA A 471 -35.67 -8.37 -14.77
N PHE A 472 -35.12 -7.17 -14.65
CA PHE A 472 -35.70 -5.93 -15.19
C PHE A 472 -34.59 -4.96 -15.60
N GLU A 473 -34.94 -4.03 -16.49
CA GLU A 473 -34.02 -3.02 -17.02
C GLU A 473 -34.45 -1.62 -16.58
N ILE A 474 -33.48 -0.74 -16.40
CA ILE A 474 -33.63 0.68 -16.06
C ILE A 474 -32.92 1.48 -17.15
N GLY A 475 -33.54 2.58 -17.60
CA GLY A 475 -32.95 3.49 -18.58
C GLY A 475 -32.92 2.93 -20.01
N ASN A 476 -32.16 3.58 -20.90
CA ASN A 476 -32.10 3.22 -22.31
C ASN A 476 -30.68 2.83 -22.73
N ASN A 477 -30.51 1.58 -23.15
CA ASN A 477 -29.22 1.02 -23.54
C ASN A 477 -28.54 1.75 -24.71
N SER A 478 -29.30 2.38 -25.61
CA SER A 478 -28.74 3.04 -26.80
C SER A 478 -28.23 4.45 -26.53
N THR A 479 -28.72 5.13 -25.49
CA THR A 479 -28.34 6.52 -25.16
C THR A 479 -27.50 6.62 -23.89
N ALA A 480 -27.50 5.57 -23.06
CA ALA A 480 -26.74 5.53 -21.83
C ALA A 480 -25.24 5.57 -22.09
N ILE A 481 -24.53 6.27 -21.21
CA ILE A 481 -23.07 6.29 -21.13
C ILE A 481 -22.60 5.29 -20.06
N PHE A 482 -23.38 5.15 -18.98
CA PHE A 482 -23.09 4.26 -17.86
C PHE A 482 -23.92 2.99 -17.95
N HIS A 483 -23.26 1.82 -17.95
CA HIS A 483 -23.92 0.52 -17.97
C HIS A 483 -23.65 -0.27 -16.69
N PHE A 484 -24.71 -0.65 -15.99
CA PHE A 484 -24.64 -1.46 -14.77
C PHE A 484 -25.24 -2.85 -14.98
N GLY A 485 -24.52 -3.88 -14.53
CA GLY A 485 -25.04 -5.25 -14.44
C GLY A 485 -25.11 -5.67 -12.98
N ILE A 486 -26.31 -5.82 -12.43
CA ILE A 486 -26.53 -5.99 -10.99
C ILE A 486 -27.20 -7.35 -10.75
N VAL A 487 -26.54 -8.21 -9.98
CA VAL A 487 -27.10 -9.48 -9.51
C VAL A 487 -27.36 -9.35 -8.02
N LEU A 488 -28.64 -9.30 -7.64
CA LEU A 488 -29.06 -8.93 -6.30
C LEU A 488 -29.85 -10.06 -5.65
N ASN A 489 -29.44 -10.47 -4.45
CA ASN A 489 -30.30 -11.27 -3.58
C ASN A 489 -31.29 -10.33 -2.87
N PRO A 490 -32.59 -10.37 -3.18
CA PRO A 490 -33.57 -9.46 -2.59
C PRO A 490 -33.74 -9.64 -1.07
N LEU A 491 -33.32 -10.79 -0.52
CA LEU A 491 -33.36 -11.08 0.92
C LEU A 491 -32.08 -10.67 1.66
N SER A 492 -31.14 -9.99 0.98
CA SER A 492 -29.88 -9.55 1.58
C SER A 492 -29.98 -8.14 2.19
N VAL A 493 -29.16 -7.91 3.21
CA VAL A 493 -28.99 -6.60 3.88
C VAL A 493 -28.61 -5.51 2.87
N ASN A 494 -27.73 -5.83 1.90
CA ASN A 494 -27.29 -4.90 0.86
C ASN A 494 -28.41 -4.55 -0.12
N ALA A 495 -29.37 -5.46 -0.39
CA ALA A 495 -30.48 -5.17 -1.29
C ALA A 495 -31.35 -3.99 -0.80
N GLN A 496 -31.45 -3.79 0.52
CA GLN A 496 -32.16 -2.64 1.09
C GLN A 496 -31.49 -1.30 0.76
N GLN A 497 -30.16 -1.28 0.64
CA GLN A 497 -29.40 -0.09 0.24
C GLN A 497 -29.45 0.10 -1.28
N TYR A 498 -29.21 -0.99 -2.02
CA TYR A 498 -29.17 -0.95 -3.48
C TYR A 498 -30.53 -0.60 -4.08
N SER A 499 -31.65 -0.93 -3.44
CA SER A 499 -32.97 -0.50 -3.94
C SER A 499 -33.08 1.02 -4.05
N SER A 500 -32.65 1.77 -3.05
CA SER A 500 -32.69 3.24 -3.09
C SER A 500 -31.66 3.82 -4.06
N LEU A 501 -30.49 3.17 -4.20
CA LEU A 501 -29.51 3.56 -5.21
C LEU A 501 -30.04 3.32 -6.64
N LEU A 502 -30.74 2.21 -6.86
CA LEU A 502 -31.37 1.89 -8.15
C LEU A 502 -32.47 2.88 -8.50
N GLU A 503 -33.29 3.29 -7.53
CA GLU A 503 -34.27 4.35 -7.71
C GLU A 503 -33.60 5.67 -8.11
N TRP A 504 -32.51 6.04 -7.43
CA TRP A 504 -31.73 7.24 -7.77
C TRP A 504 -31.11 7.15 -9.18
N LEU A 505 -30.53 6.01 -9.54
CA LEU A 505 -29.97 5.75 -10.88
C LEU A 505 -31.04 5.76 -11.98
N ALA A 506 -32.29 5.40 -11.65
CA ALA A 506 -33.38 5.36 -12.62
C ALA A 506 -33.81 6.75 -13.09
N ASP A 507 -33.49 7.81 -12.35
CA ASP A 507 -33.80 9.19 -12.71
C ASP A 507 -32.77 9.82 -13.66
N ASP A 508 -31.62 9.18 -13.88
CA ASP A 508 -30.57 9.66 -14.79
C ASP A 508 -30.73 9.04 -16.20
N ASN A 509 -30.88 9.89 -17.22
CA ASN A 509 -31.03 9.46 -18.62
C ASN A 509 -29.73 8.95 -19.26
N LEU A 510 -28.58 9.14 -18.61
CA LEU A 510 -27.28 8.64 -19.02
C LEU A 510 -26.99 7.23 -18.49
N VAL A 511 -27.92 6.64 -17.73
CA VAL A 511 -27.74 5.34 -17.07
C VAL A 511 -28.58 4.27 -17.78
N HIS A 512 -27.99 3.08 -17.91
CA HIS A 512 -28.70 1.84 -18.21
C HIS A 512 -28.28 0.76 -17.22
N ALA A 513 -29.23 0.12 -16.55
CA ALA A 513 -28.95 -0.96 -15.62
C ALA A 513 -29.81 -2.20 -15.91
N ILE A 514 -29.20 -3.38 -15.88
CA ILE A 514 -29.92 -4.66 -15.88
C ILE A 514 -29.80 -5.26 -14.49
N VAL A 515 -30.94 -5.51 -13.84
CA VAL A 515 -31.01 -6.07 -12.49
C VAL A 515 -31.56 -7.49 -12.55
N TYR A 516 -30.80 -8.46 -12.06
CA TYR A 516 -31.20 -9.86 -11.89
C TYR A 516 -31.45 -10.15 -10.41
N LEU A 517 -32.59 -10.75 -10.09
CA LEU A 517 -32.93 -11.17 -8.73
C LEU A 517 -32.53 -12.63 -8.52
N ASN A 518 -31.63 -12.87 -7.57
CA ASN A 518 -31.09 -14.19 -7.24
C ASN A 518 -31.30 -14.52 -5.75
N PRO A 519 -32.54 -14.87 -5.33
CA PRO A 519 -32.81 -15.27 -3.96
C PRO A 519 -32.21 -16.65 -3.64
N PRO A 520 -31.87 -16.93 -2.36
CA PRO A 520 -31.43 -18.25 -1.94
C PRO A 520 -32.56 -19.29 -2.09
N HIS A 521 -32.20 -20.53 -2.42
CA HIS A 521 -33.17 -21.64 -2.48
C HIS A 521 -33.73 -22.02 -1.11
N GLU A 522 -32.92 -21.91 -0.06
CA GLU A 522 -33.29 -22.25 1.30
C GLU A 522 -32.94 -21.11 2.25
N VAL A 523 -33.88 -20.80 3.16
CA VAL A 523 -33.76 -19.76 4.17
C VAL A 523 -34.01 -20.41 5.53
N LYS A 524 -32.94 -20.62 6.30
CA LYS A 524 -33.01 -21.32 7.60
C LYS A 524 -33.53 -20.41 8.73
N GLU A 525 -33.25 -19.13 8.64
CA GLU A 525 -33.66 -18.10 9.59
C GLU A 525 -34.18 -16.86 8.85
N LEU A 526 -34.89 -15.98 9.54
CA LEU A 526 -35.37 -14.73 8.95
C LEU A 526 -34.16 -13.89 8.47
N PRO A 527 -34.05 -13.61 7.15
CA PRO A 527 -32.81 -13.08 6.57
C PRO A 527 -32.67 -11.56 6.80
N LEU A 528 -33.79 -10.85 6.96
CA LEU A 528 -33.82 -9.42 7.24
C LEU A 528 -34.47 -9.19 8.62
N LYS A 529 -33.66 -8.72 9.57
CA LYS A 529 -34.07 -8.40 10.95
C LYS A 529 -34.09 -6.89 11.22
N ARG A 530 -34.17 -6.07 10.15
CA ARG A 530 -34.12 -4.59 10.24
C ARG A 530 -35.06 -3.91 9.24
N PHE A 531 -35.55 -2.73 9.62
CA PHE A 531 -36.14 -1.76 8.72
C PHE A 531 -35.05 -0.79 8.24
N TYR A 532 -35.13 -0.33 6.99
CA TYR A 532 -34.07 0.46 6.39
C TYR A 532 -34.63 1.53 5.45
N ARG A 533 -34.01 2.72 5.49
CA ARG A 533 -34.24 3.83 4.57
C ARG A 533 -32.90 4.49 4.28
N TYR A 534 -32.64 4.76 3.01
CA TYR A 534 -31.44 5.45 2.58
C TYR A 534 -31.76 6.91 2.25
N ASN A 535 -30.95 7.85 2.76
CA ASN A 535 -31.16 9.27 2.54
C ASN A 535 -30.46 9.74 1.26
N LEU A 536 -31.03 9.42 0.11
CA LEU A 536 -30.47 9.78 -1.20
C LEU A 536 -31.55 10.43 -2.08
N PRO A 537 -31.84 11.72 -1.89
CA PRO A 537 -32.77 12.43 -2.77
C PRO A 537 -32.18 12.55 -4.18
N ASN A 538 -33.02 12.32 -5.18
CA ASN A 538 -32.68 12.46 -6.60
C ASN A 538 -32.44 13.92 -7.03
N GLN A 539 -33.08 14.87 -6.35
CA GLN A 539 -33.03 16.28 -6.70
C GLN A 539 -33.05 17.15 -5.44
N LEU A 540 -32.52 18.37 -5.56
CA LEU A 540 -32.60 19.37 -4.50
C LEU A 540 -34.06 19.76 -4.26
N GLN A 541 -34.50 19.64 -3.02
CA GLN A 541 -35.84 20.02 -2.60
C GLN A 541 -35.78 21.37 -1.88
N PHE A 542 -36.73 22.25 -2.19
CA PHE A 542 -36.85 23.57 -1.57
C PHE A 542 -38.17 23.68 -0.83
N ASP A 543 -38.15 24.31 0.34
CA ASP A 543 -39.35 24.61 1.09
C ASP A 543 -40.16 25.75 0.45
N SER A 544 -41.32 26.05 1.01
CA SER A 544 -42.19 27.14 0.55
C SER A 544 -41.54 28.53 0.63
N SER A 545 -40.43 28.66 1.36
CA SER A 545 -39.63 29.88 1.48
C SER A 545 -38.43 29.89 0.51
N SER A 546 -38.36 28.95 -0.44
CA SER A 546 -37.25 28.77 -1.39
C SER A 546 -35.90 28.49 -0.70
N LYS A 547 -35.92 27.99 0.54
CA LYS A 547 -34.72 27.51 1.23
C LYS A 547 -34.56 26.03 0.96
N LEU A 548 -33.32 25.57 0.78
CA LEU A 548 -33.03 24.15 0.64
C LEU A 548 -33.59 23.40 1.86
N SER A 549 -34.41 22.38 1.61
CA SER A 549 -34.94 21.54 2.69
C SER A 549 -33.83 20.66 3.25
N ASN A 550 -33.85 20.47 4.57
CA ASN A 550 -32.93 19.54 5.21
C ASN A 550 -33.28 18.11 4.81
N ALA A 551 -32.27 17.31 4.48
CA ALA A 551 -32.47 15.91 4.20
C ALA A 551 -32.94 15.19 5.49
N LYS A 552 -34.14 14.60 5.43
CA LYS A 552 -34.78 13.91 6.56
C LYS A 552 -35.14 12.49 6.16
N VAL A 553 -34.96 11.55 7.08
CA VAL A 553 -35.42 10.16 6.92
C VAL A 553 -36.60 9.92 7.85
N GLU A 554 -37.69 9.40 7.31
CA GLU A 554 -38.89 9.05 8.08
C GLU A 554 -39.26 7.57 7.88
N LEU A 555 -39.55 6.89 8.98
CA LEU A 555 -40.00 5.49 9.01
C LEU A 555 -41.44 5.46 9.54
N GLY A 556 -42.41 5.46 8.64
CA GLY A 556 -43.84 5.35 8.97
C GLY A 556 -44.30 3.91 9.12
N GLY A 557 -45.31 3.67 9.96
CA GLY A 557 -46.01 2.38 10.05
C GLY A 557 -45.23 1.26 10.73
N LEU A 558 -44.29 1.59 11.62
CA LEU A 558 -43.56 0.58 12.41
C LEU A 558 -44.49 -0.11 13.43
N PRO A 559 -44.39 -1.45 13.61
CA PRO A 559 -45.11 -2.16 14.66
C PRO A 559 -44.80 -1.59 16.07
N PRO A 560 -45.78 -1.43 16.97
CA PRO A 560 -45.53 -0.78 18.25
C PRO A 560 -44.90 -1.66 19.33
N ASP A 561 -45.08 -2.97 19.25
CA ASP A 561 -44.69 -3.92 20.30
C ASP A 561 -43.19 -4.22 20.38
N PRO A 562 -42.45 -4.40 19.26
CA PRO A 562 -41.03 -4.73 19.30
C PRO A 562 -40.16 -3.59 19.84
N ILE A 563 -38.99 -3.95 20.36
CA ILE A 563 -37.93 -3.01 20.72
C ILE A 563 -37.04 -2.80 19.49
N TYR A 564 -36.80 -1.54 19.14
CA TYR A 564 -35.95 -1.13 18.03
C TYR A 564 -34.68 -0.45 18.53
N THR A 565 -33.58 -0.68 17.82
CA THR A 565 -32.34 0.08 17.96
C THR A 565 -32.16 0.92 16.71
N LEU A 566 -31.98 2.23 16.86
CA LEU A 566 -31.65 3.12 15.76
C LEU A 566 -30.16 3.04 15.45
N ALA A 567 -29.81 2.66 14.22
CA ALA A 567 -28.43 2.58 13.76
C ALA A 567 -28.26 3.38 12.47
N MET A 568 -27.16 4.12 12.37
CA MET A 568 -26.78 4.88 11.18
C MET A 568 -25.84 4.06 10.30
N ASP A 569 -26.22 3.87 9.04
CA ASP A 569 -25.39 3.26 8.00
C ASP A 569 -24.75 4.39 7.19
N VAL A 570 -23.47 4.68 7.48
CA VAL A 570 -22.76 5.85 6.97
C VAL A 570 -21.48 5.44 6.24
N PRO A 571 -20.96 6.27 5.31
CA PRO A 571 -19.66 6.04 4.71
C PRO A 571 -18.56 5.76 5.74
N ARG A 572 -17.57 4.93 5.37
CA ARG A 572 -16.51 4.50 6.29
C ARG A 572 -15.66 5.67 6.79
N SER A 573 -15.50 6.69 5.96
CA SER A 573 -14.80 7.93 6.27
C SER A 573 -15.52 8.81 7.29
N TRP A 574 -16.78 8.52 7.66
CA TRP A 574 -17.58 9.40 8.50
C TRP A 574 -17.54 8.96 9.97
N LEU A 575 -17.23 9.91 10.86
CA LEU A 575 -17.42 9.76 12.30
C LEU A 575 -18.67 10.55 12.72
N VAL A 576 -19.76 9.81 12.86
CA VAL A 576 -21.09 10.35 13.16
C VAL A 576 -21.48 10.01 14.59
N ARG A 577 -22.11 10.95 15.29
CA ARG A 577 -22.66 10.74 16.64
C ARG A 577 -24.08 11.28 16.77
N PRO A 578 -24.89 10.72 17.69
CA PRO A 578 -26.16 11.32 18.05
C PRO A 578 -25.91 12.66 18.77
N ARG A 579 -26.62 13.71 18.34
CA ARG A 579 -26.47 15.07 18.86
C ARG A 579 -27.64 15.46 19.76
N GLU A 580 -28.86 15.16 19.35
CA GLU A 580 -30.09 15.51 20.07
C GLU A 580 -31.09 14.38 19.96
N SER A 581 -31.61 13.89 21.10
CA SER A 581 -32.79 13.04 21.17
C SER A 581 -33.32 12.99 22.60
N LEU A 582 -34.64 12.93 22.76
CA LEU A 582 -35.30 12.75 24.06
C LEU A 582 -35.44 11.28 24.47
N HIS A 583 -35.27 10.36 23.52
CA HIS A 583 -35.56 8.94 23.71
C HIS A 583 -34.27 8.11 23.74
N ASP A 584 -34.35 6.93 24.35
CA ASP A 584 -33.28 5.93 24.28
C ASP A 584 -33.22 5.33 22.87
N LEU A 585 -32.20 5.70 22.09
CA LEU A 585 -32.03 5.24 20.71
C LEU A 585 -31.67 3.76 20.61
N ASP A 586 -31.24 3.14 21.72
CA ASP A 586 -30.90 1.72 21.75
C ASP A 586 -32.09 0.83 22.07
N ASN A 587 -33.08 1.37 22.78
CA ASN A 587 -34.22 0.63 23.33
C ASN A 587 -35.55 1.34 23.02
N ILE A 588 -35.85 1.58 21.74
CA ILE A 588 -37.07 2.26 21.31
C ILE A 588 -38.25 1.30 21.31
N GLN A 589 -39.23 1.49 22.19
CA GLN A 589 -40.49 0.73 22.18
C GLN A 589 -41.70 1.66 22.01
N LEU A 590 -42.24 1.72 20.79
CA LEU A 590 -43.28 2.71 20.43
C LEU A 590 -44.60 2.53 21.21
N GLY A 591 -44.91 1.30 21.65
CA GLY A 591 -46.08 0.99 22.48
C GLY A 591 -46.02 1.59 23.88
N THR A 592 -44.83 1.92 24.38
CA THR A 592 -44.63 2.52 25.72
C THR A 592 -44.71 4.05 25.71
N LEU A 593 -44.61 4.66 24.53
CA LEU A 593 -44.74 6.10 24.37
C LEU A 593 -46.17 6.56 24.72
N SER A 594 -46.27 7.73 25.35
CA SER A 594 -47.56 8.39 25.63
C SER A 594 -48.32 8.71 24.34
N GLU A 595 -49.63 8.98 24.41
CA GLU A 595 -50.42 9.32 23.22
C GLU A 595 -49.87 10.55 22.47
N SER A 596 -49.39 11.56 23.22
CA SER A 596 -48.77 12.75 22.64
C SER A 596 -47.43 12.46 21.98
N GLU A 597 -46.57 11.65 22.61
CA GLU A 597 -45.27 11.26 22.04
C GLU A 597 -45.44 10.34 20.83
N ARG A 598 -46.41 9.43 20.85
CA ARG A 598 -46.71 8.56 19.72
C ARG A 598 -47.22 9.35 18.51
N ALA A 599 -47.96 10.43 18.73
CA ALA A 599 -48.41 11.33 17.66
C ALA A 599 -47.25 12.16 17.07
N ALA A 600 -46.29 12.58 17.90
CA ALA A 600 -45.09 13.28 17.45
C ALA A 600 -44.06 12.35 16.78
N GLY A 601 -43.98 11.09 17.22
CA GLY A 601 -42.97 10.13 16.82
C GLY A 601 -41.66 10.28 17.60
N VAL A 602 -40.71 9.38 17.32
CA VAL A 602 -39.35 9.45 17.88
C VAL A 602 -38.48 10.26 16.94
N GLU A 603 -37.88 11.34 17.46
CA GLU A 603 -36.97 12.22 16.71
C GLU A 603 -35.53 12.10 17.25
N ALA A 604 -34.57 12.08 16.32
CA ALA A 604 -33.15 12.05 16.60
C ALA A 604 -32.38 12.86 15.56
N VAL A 605 -31.47 13.71 16.00
CA VAL A 605 -30.56 14.48 15.14
C VAL A 605 -29.15 13.95 15.33
N PHE A 606 -28.48 13.64 14.22
CA PHE A 606 -27.09 13.19 14.19
C PHE A 606 -26.17 14.29 13.65
N SER A 607 -24.91 14.29 14.10
CA SER A 607 -23.87 15.21 13.64
C SER A 607 -22.71 14.42 13.05
N LEU A 608 -22.23 14.85 11.88
CA LEU A 608 -20.96 14.42 11.31
C LEU A 608 -19.87 15.34 11.84
N ASP A 609 -19.11 14.85 12.82
CA ASP A 609 -18.14 15.68 13.54
C ASP A 609 -16.77 15.68 12.86
N TYR A 610 -16.36 14.51 12.35
CA TYR A 610 -15.04 14.33 11.74
C TYR A 610 -15.09 13.42 10.52
N LEU A 611 -14.11 13.61 9.64
CA LEU A 611 -13.74 12.70 8.59
C LEU A 611 -12.49 11.93 9.01
N VAL A 612 -12.45 10.65 8.64
CA VAL A 612 -11.30 9.76 8.86
C VAL A 612 -10.28 10.02 7.76
N ILE A 613 -9.05 10.27 8.19
CA ILE A 613 -7.85 10.21 7.35
C ILE A 613 -7.24 8.85 7.66
N GLU A 614 -7.26 7.93 6.71
CA GLU A 614 -6.61 6.64 6.84
C GLU A 614 -5.29 6.62 6.08
N GLY A 615 -4.39 5.70 6.43
CA GLY A 615 -3.21 5.52 5.62
C GLY A 615 -2.48 4.21 5.84
N HIS A 616 -1.58 3.92 4.90
CA HIS A 616 -0.78 2.71 4.80
C HIS A 616 0.70 3.10 4.73
N ALA A 617 1.38 3.07 5.87
CA ALA A 617 2.79 3.44 5.99
C ALA A 617 3.72 2.30 5.56
N GLN A 618 4.79 2.63 4.86
CA GLN A 618 5.85 1.67 4.51
C GLN A 618 7.26 2.23 4.72
N ASP A 619 8.20 1.32 5.00
CA ASP A 619 9.63 1.58 4.96
C ASP A 619 10.13 1.59 3.51
N SER A 620 10.91 2.61 3.14
CA SER A 620 11.41 2.84 1.79
C SER A 620 12.25 1.68 1.25
N VAL A 621 13.02 1.01 2.12
CA VAL A 621 13.98 -0.05 1.76
C VAL A 621 13.32 -1.42 1.88
N THR A 622 12.79 -1.74 3.06
CA THR A 622 12.25 -3.09 3.33
C THR A 622 10.84 -3.28 2.79
N LYS A 623 10.14 -2.19 2.45
CA LYS A 623 8.70 -2.16 2.13
C LYS A 623 7.81 -2.72 3.25
N ALA A 624 8.38 -2.93 4.44
CA ALA A 624 7.66 -3.42 5.59
C ALA A 624 6.94 -2.25 6.31
N PRO A 625 5.82 -2.52 6.98
CA PRO A 625 5.17 -1.56 7.87
C PRO A 625 6.10 -1.07 9.00
N PRO A 626 6.29 0.26 9.19
CA PRO A 626 7.05 0.79 10.32
C PRO A 626 6.21 0.72 11.61
N ARG A 627 5.98 -0.50 12.12
CA ARG A 627 5.09 -0.74 13.28
C ARG A 627 5.49 0.10 14.49
N GLY A 628 4.51 0.61 15.21
CA GLY A 628 4.71 1.42 16.41
C GLY A 628 5.22 2.84 16.16
N LEU A 629 5.49 3.22 14.90
CA LEU A 629 5.82 4.60 14.56
C LEU A 629 4.64 5.50 14.92
N GLN A 630 4.89 6.47 15.79
CA GLN A 630 3.88 7.42 16.25
C GLN A 630 3.81 8.60 15.28
N LEU A 631 2.60 8.90 14.82
CA LEU A 631 2.31 9.98 13.89
C LEU A 631 1.39 11.00 14.56
N GLN A 632 1.50 12.25 14.14
CA GLN A 632 0.62 13.32 14.57
C GLN A 632 0.18 14.16 13.37
N LEU A 633 -1.04 14.68 13.47
CA LEU A 633 -1.59 15.68 12.57
C LEU A 633 -1.53 17.04 13.26
N SER A 634 -0.97 18.04 12.58
CA SER A 634 -0.89 19.40 13.09
C SER A 634 -1.58 20.41 12.20
N SER A 635 -2.23 21.40 12.81
CA SER A 635 -2.76 22.59 12.15
C SER A 635 -2.01 23.80 12.70
N TYR A 636 -1.35 24.58 11.85
CA TYR A 636 -0.54 25.74 12.25
C TYR A 636 0.44 25.43 13.41
N ALA A 637 1.18 24.31 13.30
CA ALA A 637 2.11 23.78 14.31
C ALA A 637 1.48 23.39 15.67
N VAL A 638 0.15 23.33 15.77
CA VAL A 638 -0.56 22.79 16.94
C VAL A 638 -1.00 21.35 16.63
N PRO A 639 -0.57 20.33 17.39
CA PRO A 639 -1.02 18.96 17.21
C PRO A 639 -2.51 18.85 17.57
N ILE A 640 -3.31 18.27 16.67
CA ILE A 640 -4.77 18.11 16.83
C ILE A 640 -5.19 16.65 17.00
N ALA A 641 -4.40 15.71 16.48
CA ALA A 641 -4.64 14.27 16.60
C ALA A 641 -3.31 13.53 16.54
N ASP A 642 -3.21 12.41 17.26
CA ASP A 642 -2.08 11.49 17.22
C ASP A 642 -2.55 10.04 17.09
N THR A 643 -1.67 9.19 16.58
CA THR A 643 -1.93 7.76 16.40
C THR A 643 -0.60 7.01 16.27
N GLN A 644 -0.67 5.69 16.15
CA GLN A 644 0.49 4.86 15.81
C GLN A 644 0.19 3.96 14.61
N VAL A 645 1.25 3.66 13.85
CA VAL A 645 1.19 2.71 12.74
C VAL A 645 1.08 1.28 13.29
N VAL A 646 0.05 0.56 12.89
CA VAL A 646 -0.12 -0.86 13.26
C VAL A 646 0.64 -1.77 12.29
N ALA A 647 1.01 -2.98 12.73
CA ALA A 647 1.78 -3.91 11.89
C ALA A 647 0.99 -4.38 10.66
N ASN A 648 -0.34 -4.50 10.79
CA ASN A 648 -1.19 -4.96 9.70
C ASN A 648 -1.33 -3.87 8.64
N LEU A 649 -0.80 -4.13 7.44
CA LEU A 649 -0.87 -3.23 6.27
C LEU A 649 -0.28 -1.83 6.50
N GLY A 650 0.53 -1.63 7.54
CA GLY A 650 1.01 -0.30 7.94
C GLY A 650 -0.12 0.67 8.24
N TYR A 651 -1.28 0.15 8.66
CA TYR A 651 -2.48 0.95 8.81
C TYR A 651 -2.35 1.97 9.94
N PHE A 652 -2.86 3.17 9.71
CA PHE A 652 -3.13 4.16 10.76
C PHE A 652 -4.39 4.94 10.39
N GLN A 653 -5.00 5.58 11.38
CA GLN A 653 -6.05 6.56 11.11
C GLN A 653 -5.93 7.75 12.05
N LEU A 654 -6.35 8.90 11.54
CA LEU A 654 -6.49 10.17 12.23
C LEU A 654 -7.89 10.72 11.94
N ARG A 655 -8.33 11.68 12.75
CA ARG A 655 -9.63 12.35 12.59
C ARG A 655 -9.43 13.84 12.41
N ALA A 656 -10.13 14.43 11.44
CA ALA A 656 -10.08 15.86 11.17
C ALA A 656 -11.39 16.37 10.56
N ALA A 657 -11.68 17.65 10.77
CA ALA A 657 -12.67 18.36 9.97
C ALA A 657 -12.06 18.73 8.60
N PRO A 658 -12.86 19.11 7.59
CA PRO A 658 -12.33 19.61 6.32
C PRO A 658 -11.33 20.76 6.52
N GLY A 659 -10.17 20.68 5.87
CA GLY A 659 -9.08 21.63 6.08
C GLY A 659 -7.74 21.17 5.53
N VAL A 660 -6.72 21.99 5.78
CA VAL A 660 -5.32 21.71 5.43
C VAL A 660 -4.53 21.47 6.72
N PHE A 661 -3.76 20.39 6.74
CA PHE A 661 -3.02 19.91 7.89
C PHE A 661 -1.63 19.45 7.49
N GLN A 662 -0.74 19.24 8.44
CA GLN A 662 0.60 18.70 8.21
C GLN A 662 0.75 17.36 8.93
N LEU A 663 1.25 16.34 8.23
CA LEU A 663 1.60 15.05 8.83
C LEU A 663 3.02 15.09 9.36
N GLU A 664 3.21 14.67 10.61
CA GLU A 664 4.52 14.62 11.21
C GLU A 664 4.74 13.33 11.99
N ILE A 665 6.01 12.91 12.12
CA ILE A 665 6.39 11.93 13.14
C ILE A 665 6.27 12.63 14.50
N ARG A 666 5.53 12.03 15.43
CA ARG A 666 5.38 12.56 16.79
C ARG A 666 6.76 12.68 17.47
N PRO A 667 7.05 13.77 18.22
CA PRO A 667 8.29 13.87 18.99
C PRO A 667 8.51 12.63 19.87
N GLY A 668 9.71 12.03 19.78
CA GLY A 668 10.07 10.81 20.50
C GLY A 668 10.98 9.89 19.69
N ARG A 669 11.09 8.63 20.12
CA ARG A 669 11.96 7.59 19.53
C ARG A 669 11.77 7.39 18.03
N GLY A 670 10.55 7.60 17.52
CA GLY A 670 10.26 7.56 16.09
C GLY A 670 11.15 8.47 15.26
N ARG A 671 11.41 9.71 15.71
CA ARG A 671 12.28 10.69 15.01
C ARG A 671 13.76 10.34 15.06
N GLU A 672 14.17 9.52 16.04
CA GLU A 672 15.56 9.06 16.16
C GLU A 672 15.86 7.91 15.19
N ILE A 673 14.84 7.19 14.75
CA ILE A 673 14.97 6.00 13.90
C ILE A 673 14.57 6.33 12.45
N TYR A 674 13.53 7.14 12.25
CA TYR A 674 12.91 7.37 10.95
C TYR A 674 12.89 8.84 10.55
N GLU A 675 13.08 9.07 9.25
CA GLU A 675 12.71 10.30 8.54
C GLU A 675 11.51 10.02 7.61
N MET A 676 10.63 11.01 7.43
CA MET A 676 9.53 10.92 6.47
C MET A 676 10.03 11.36 5.10
N VAL A 677 9.99 10.45 4.13
CA VAL A 677 10.41 10.71 2.74
C VAL A 677 9.25 11.28 1.93
N SER A 678 8.02 10.78 2.13
CA SER A 678 6.82 11.28 1.47
C SER A 678 5.60 11.17 2.38
N ALA A 679 4.69 12.15 2.31
CA ALA A 679 3.40 12.13 2.99
C ALA A 679 2.34 11.26 2.29
N GLY A 680 2.56 10.89 1.02
CA GLY A 680 1.76 9.86 0.35
C GLY A 680 0.38 10.29 -0.17
N ASN A 681 0.16 11.58 -0.46
CA ASN A 681 -1.14 12.11 -0.92
C ASN A 681 -1.63 11.55 -2.28
N GLN A 682 -0.72 11.04 -3.11
CA GLN A 682 -0.96 10.56 -4.47
C GLN A 682 -0.59 9.07 -4.62
N GLY A 683 -0.58 8.31 -3.53
CA GLY A 683 -0.10 6.93 -3.51
C GLY A 683 1.37 6.81 -3.08
N TYR A 684 1.93 5.60 -3.20
CA TYR A 684 3.30 5.32 -2.76
C TYR A 684 4.39 6.05 -3.58
N ASP A 685 4.09 6.45 -4.81
CA ASP A 685 4.99 7.21 -5.69
C ASP A 685 4.79 8.73 -5.58
N SER A 686 4.21 9.18 -4.46
CA SER A 686 4.05 10.61 -4.16
C SER A 686 5.41 11.33 -4.10
N PRO A 687 5.47 12.62 -4.49
CA PRO A 687 6.69 13.42 -4.38
C PRO A 687 7.25 13.46 -2.96
N SER A 688 8.52 13.83 -2.86
CA SER A 688 9.21 13.86 -1.57
C SER A 688 8.75 15.05 -0.70
N VAL A 689 8.87 14.90 0.62
CA VAL A 689 8.58 15.99 1.57
C VAL A 689 9.47 17.22 1.31
N GLU A 690 10.68 17.03 0.78
CA GLU A 690 11.58 18.14 0.43
C GLU A 690 11.05 18.98 -0.76
N GLU A 691 10.32 18.36 -1.68
CA GLU A 691 9.78 19.02 -2.89
C GLU A 691 8.44 19.70 -2.64
N VAL A 692 7.51 19.02 -1.97
CA VAL A 692 6.10 19.46 -1.84
C VAL A 692 5.64 19.67 -0.41
N GLY A 693 6.48 19.40 0.59
CA GLY A 693 6.10 19.42 1.99
C GLY A 693 5.33 18.18 2.44
N ALA A 694 4.82 18.23 3.67
CA ALA A 694 4.04 17.15 4.29
C ALA A 694 2.58 17.55 4.52
N ASP A 695 2.07 18.48 3.69
CA ASP A 695 0.72 19.01 3.80
C ASP A 695 -0.31 18.00 3.26
N ILE A 696 -1.39 17.78 3.99
CA ILE A 696 -2.54 16.94 3.63
C ILE A 696 -3.78 17.83 3.56
N THR A 697 -4.61 17.61 2.55
CA THR A 697 -5.88 18.33 2.36
C THR A 697 -7.07 17.40 2.48
N VAL A 698 -7.98 17.68 3.40
CA VAL A 698 -9.28 16.97 3.53
C VAL A 698 -10.36 17.82 2.88
N THR A 699 -10.75 17.45 1.65
CA THR A 699 -11.70 18.21 0.81
C THR A 699 -12.92 17.41 0.33
N SER A 700 -12.96 16.09 0.61
CA SER A 700 -14.03 15.19 0.20
C SER A 700 -14.68 14.50 1.39
N PHE A 701 -15.99 14.20 1.28
CA PHE A 701 -16.70 13.35 2.23
C PHE A 701 -16.21 11.90 2.22
N GLU A 702 -15.46 11.48 1.21
CA GLU A 702 -14.82 10.16 1.14
C GLU A 702 -13.61 10.03 2.06
N GLY A 703 -13.21 11.12 2.73
CA GLY A 703 -11.99 11.15 3.55
C GLY A 703 -10.74 11.26 2.69
N VAL A 704 -9.61 10.81 3.22
CA VAL A 704 -8.32 10.77 2.52
C VAL A 704 -7.60 9.48 2.89
N THR A 705 -7.08 8.76 1.89
CA THR A 705 -6.23 7.58 2.09
C THR A 705 -4.79 7.94 1.73
N LEU A 706 -3.88 7.88 2.70
CA LEU A 706 -2.48 8.27 2.58
C LEU A 706 -1.57 7.04 2.43
N TYR A 707 -0.48 7.20 1.70
CA TYR A 707 0.52 6.14 1.50
C TYR A 707 1.94 6.61 1.87
N PRO A 708 2.17 7.04 3.12
CA PRO A 708 3.42 7.68 3.50
C PRO A 708 4.60 6.69 3.48
N VAL A 709 5.76 7.22 3.09
CA VAL A 709 7.01 6.45 2.99
C VAL A 709 8.02 6.99 3.98
N PHE A 710 8.60 6.10 4.78
CA PHE A 710 9.58 6.42 5.81
C PHE A 710 10.93 5.77 5.51
N LYS A 711 12.03 6.40 5.91
CA LYS A 711 13.38 5.85 5.75
C LYS A 711 14.07 5.80 7.10
N ARG A 712 14.75 4.68 7.38
CA ARG A 712 15.58 4.57 8.59
C ARG A 712 16.81 5.46 8.45
N LEU A 713 17.14 6.14 9.55
CA LEU A 713 18.37 6.92 9.67
C LEU A 713 19.60 5.99 9.76
N GLU A 714 20.76 6.48 9.32
CA GLU A 714 22.00 5.71 9.28
C GLU A 714 22.36 5.16 10.67
N GLY A 715 22.65 3.86 10.75
CA GLY A 715 22.98 3.17 12.00
C GLY A 715 21.79 2.65 12.82
N MET A 716 20.54 2.95 12.41
CA MET A 716 19.32 2.53 13.11
C MET A 716 18.55 1.39 12.39
N GLU A 717 19.22 0.62 11.54
CA GLU A 717 18.62 -0.43 10.70
C GLU A 717 17.90 -1.52 11.52
N ASN A 718 18.45 -1.88 12.69
CA ASN A 718 17.89 -2.91 13.58
C ASN A 718 17.12 -2.35 14.78
N ALA A 719 16.93 -1.02 14.87
CA ALA A 719 16.28 -0.40 16.02
C ALA A 719 14.77 -0.65 16.01
N ASP A 720 14.21 -1.08 17.14
CA ASP A 720 12.74 -1.13 17.33
C ASP A 720 12.26 0.22 17.88
N VAL A 721 11.23 0.80 17.26
CA VAL A 721 10.61 2.06 17.68
C VAL A 721 9.99 1.94 19.06
N LEU A 722 9.52 0.74 19.41
CA LEU A 722 8.79 0.48 20.64
C LEU A 722 9.72 0.15 21.82
N GLN A 723 11.01 -0.13 21.59
CA GLN A 723 11.95 -0.37 22.69
C GLN A 723 12.28 0.92 23.45
N GLU A 724 12.30 0.85 24.78
CA GLU A 724 12.81 1.95 25.60
C GLU A 724 14.30 2.15 25.30
N ALA A 725 14.73 3.41 25.20
CA ALA A 725 16.14 3.73 25.08
C ALA A 725 16.87 3.13 26.29
N GLU A 726 17.86 2.27 26.06
CA GLU A 726 18.74 1.81 27.13
C GLU A 726 19.31 3.05 27.82
N GLN A 727 19.01 3.22 29.12
CA GLN A 727 19.73 4.21 29.90
C GLN A 727 21.21 3.82 29.83
N PRO A 728 22.10 4.72 29.38
CA PRO A 728 23.50 4.39 29.30
C PRO A 728 23.95 3.97 30.69
N SER A 729 24.37 2.72 30.83
CA SER A 729 24.99 2.23 32.05
C SER A 729 26.12 3.21 32.39
N ALA A 730 26.03 3.87 33.55
CA ALA A 730 27.00 4.85 34.02
C ALA A 730 28.41 4.23 34.12
N GLY A 731 29.11 4.19 33.00
CA GLY A 731 30.45 3.67 32.86
C GLY A 731 31.44 4.82 32.88
N VAL A 732 31.85 5.24 34.09
CA VAL A 732 33.16 5.73 34.56
C VAL A 732 33.97 6.79 33.73
N PHE A 733 33.60 7.12 32.49
CA PHE A 733 34.32 8.02 31.60
C PHE A 733 33.76 9.45 31.54
N GLU A 734 32.66 9.74 32.24
CA GLU A 734 32.00 11.06 32.20
C GLU A 734 32.61 12.10 33.16
N ASN A 735 33.48 11.67 34.08
CA ASN A 735 34.11 12.57 35.07
C ASN A 735 35.29 13.41 34.53
N PHE A 736 35.64 13.30 33.25
CA PHE A 736 36.73 14.09 32.65
C PHE A 736 36.27 15.13 31.62
N ALA A 737 35.10 14.95 31.00
CA ALA A 737 34.59 15.84 29.96
C ALA A 737 33.77 17.04 30.50
N SER A 738 33.25 16.96 31.73
CA SER A 738 32.38 17.98 32.33
C SER A 738 33.10 19.25 32.83
N LYS A 739 34.44 19.33 32.73
CA LYS A 739 35.22 20.50 33.18
C LYS A 739 35.73 21.43 32.07
N VAL A 740 35.50 21.12 30.79
CA VAL A 740 36.00 21.94 29.66
C VAL A 740 34.87 22.54 28.80
N GLY A 741 33.63 22.06 28.94
CA GLY A 741 32.49 22.52 28.13
C GLY A 741 31.69 23.74 28.66
N SER A 742 31.97 24.25 29.85
CA SER A 742 31.12 25.28 30.49
C SER A 742 31.36 26.74 30.07
N LEU A 743 32.10 26.97 28.97
CA LEU A 743 32.52 28.33 28.55
C LEU A 743 32.12 28.74 27.13
N PHE A 744 31.45 27.89 26.35
CA PHE A 744 31.01 28.23 24.99
C PHE A 744 29.64 27.59 24.65
N SER A 745 28.55 28.27 25.00
CA SER A 745 27.22 28.08 24.40
C SER A 745 26.26 29.13 24.94
N SER A 746 26.23 30.31 24.32
CA SER A 746 25.23 31.35 24.59
C SER A 746 24.60 31.81 23.27
N SER A 747 23.70 30.99 22.72
CA SER A 747 22.57 31.42 21.88
C SER A 747 21.99 30.21 21.13
N LYS A 748 20.91 29.61 21.63
CA LYS A 748 19.97 28.87 20.78
C LYS A 748 18.61 28.74 21.44
N ALA A 749 17.62 29.12 20.63
CA ALA A 749 16.22 28.73 20.61
C ALA A 749 15.58 28.32 21.94
N LYS A 750 14.63 29.14 22.40
CA LYS A 750 13.56 28.71 23.30
C LYS A 750 12.94 27.44 22.71
N SER A 751 13.24 26.29 23.33
CA SER A 751 12.45 25.08 23.14
C SER A 751 11.02 25.42 23.51
N THR A 752 10.11 25.29 22.56
CA THR A 752 8.68 25.12 22.81
C THR A 752 8.53 23.98 23.80
N THR A 753 8.27 24.35 25.05
CA THR A 753 7.99 23.43 26.14
C THR A 753 6.86 22.50 25.69
N GLU A 754 7.16 21.22 25.56
CA GLU A 754 6.12 20.20 25.41
C GLU A 754 5.13 20.38 26.56
N VAL A 755 3.89 20.74 26.24
CA VAL A 755 2.80 20.68 27.20
C VAL A 755 2.47 19.20 27.35
N ILE A 756 3.27 18.47 28.12
CA ILE A 756 2.86 17.17 28.65
C ILE A 756 1.67 17.49 29.55
N LYS A 757 0.45 17.23 29.06
CA LYS A 757 -0.75 17.34 29.89
C LYS A 757 -0.53 16.46 31.11
N ARG A 758 -0.66 17.06 32.30
CA ARG A 758 -0.55 16.32 33.55
C ARG A 758 -1.65 15.26 33.55
N GLN A 759 -1.27 13.99 33.59
CA GLN A 759 -2.21 12.89 33.69
C GLN A 759 -2.77 12.79 35.11
N ALA A 760 -4.02 12.35 35.22
CA ALA A 760 -4.60 11.98 36.51
C ALA A 760 -3.88 10.74 37.08
N ASP A 761 -3.90 10.63 38.41
CA ASP A 761 -3.30 9.50 39.14
C ASP A 761 -4.00 8.17 38.78
N ILE A 762 -5.31 8.20 38.53
CA ILE A 762 -6.11 7.04 38.13
C ILE A 762 -6.82 7.34 36.80
N ASN A 763 -6.64 6.47 35.81
CA ASN A 763 -7.31 6.56 34.51
C ASN A 763 -8.22 5.36 34.33
N ILE A 764 -9.52 5.61 34.18
CA ILE A 764 -10.54 4.56 34.06
C ILE A 764 -11.24 4.74 32.72
N PHE A 765 -11.40 3.67 31.94
CA PHE A 765 -12.27 3.70 30.78
C PHE A 765 -13.47 2.78 30.98
N THR A 766 -14.62 3.23 30.48
CA THR A 766 -15.90 2.53 30.60
C THR A 766 -16.71 2.72 29.32
N VAL A 767 -17.63 1.79 29.07
CA VAL A 767 -18.54 1.85 27.93
C VAL A 767 -19.96 1.66 28.46
N ALA A 768 -20.86 2.55 28.06
CA ALA A 768 -22.29 2.44 28.33
C ALA A 768 -23.05 2.56 27.01
N SER A 769 -24.14 1.79 26.88
CA SER A 769 -25.06 1.84 25.74
C SER A 769 -26.48 1.75 26.27
N GLY A 770 -27.28 2.79 26.04
CA GLY A 770 -28.64 2.93 26.57
C GLY A 770 -28.69 3.58 27.97
N LEU A 771 -29.86 4.17 28.28
CA LEU A 771 -30.02 5.05 29.44
C LEU A 771 -29.81 4.35 30.79
N LEU A 772 -30.14 3.06 30.87
CA LEU A 772 -29.95 2.28 32.11
C LEU A 772 -28.47 2.10 32.43
N TYR A 773 -27.65 1.73 31.44
CA TYR A 773 -26.21 1.53 31.63
C TYR A 773 -25.49 2.86 31.87
N GLU A 774 -25.95 3.97 31.29
CA GLU A 774 -25.41 5.30 31.59
C GLU A 774 -25.69 5.73 33.03
N ARG A 775 -26.86 5.37 33.55
CA ARG A 775 -27.18 5.55 34.97
C ARG A 775 -26.28 4.68 35.85
N PHE A 776 -26.04 3.43 35.48
CA PHE A 776 -25.10 2.58 36.21
C PHE A 776 -23.67 3.13 36.15
N ALA A 777 -23.21 3.60 34.99
CA ALA A 777 -21.90 4.25 34.84
C ALA A 777 -21.78 5.46 35.78
N SER A 778 -22.85 6.24 35.95
CA SER A 778 -22.88 7.35 36.92
C SER A 778 -22.72 6.87 38.37
N ILE A 779 -23.34 5.74 38.73
CA ILE A 779 -23.20 5.12 40.05
C ILE A 779 -21.78 4.56 40.24
N MET A 780 -21.23 3.90 39.23
CA MET A 780 -19.87 3.39 39.21
C MET A 780 -18.87 4.53 39.46
N ILE A 781 -18.99 5.65 38.73
CA ILE A 781 -18.16 6.85 38.90
C ILE A 781 -18.23 7.35 40.35
N LEU A 782 -19.43 7.52 40.90
CA LEU A 782 -19.60 7.94 42.30
C LEU A 782 -18.98 6.95 43.29
N SER A 783 -19.06 5.65 43.02
CA SER A 783 -18.48 4.63 43.87
C SER A 783 -16.95 4.71 43.87
N VAL A 784 -16.32 4.97 42.73
CA VAL A 784 -14.87 5.18 42.64
C VAL A 784 -14.46 6.42 43.43
N LEU A 785 -15.10 7.56 43.16
CA LEU A 785 -14.72 8.86 43.75
C LEU A 785 -14.90 8.89 45.27
N LYS A 786 -15.85 8.11 45.82
CA LYS A 786 -16.03 7.98 47.28
C LYS A 786 -14.96 7.16 47.97
N ASN A 787 -14.20 6.35 47.23
CA ASN A 787 -13.23 5.41 47.78
C ASN A 787 -11.77 5.75 47.43
N THR A 788 -11.49 6.95 46.91
CA THR A 788 -10.14 7.41 46.61
C THR A 788 -9.99 8.92 46.86
N ASP A 789 -8.82 9.32 47.36
CA ASP A 789 -8.42 10.75 47.50
C ASP A 789 -7.55 11.22 46.31
N LYS A 790 -7.34 10.35 45.32
CA LYS A 790 -6.49 10.59 44.14
C LYS A 790 -7.25 11.29 43.03
N THR A 791 -6.52 11.91 42.11
CA THR A 791 -7.14 12.50 40.92
C THR A 791 -7.58 11.39 39.96
N VAL A 792 -8.82 11.46 39.48
CA VAL A 792 -9.42 10.44 38.59
C VAL A 792 -9.81 11.07 37.27
N LYS A 793 -9.45 10.40 36.17
CA LYS A 793 -9.90 10.73 34.83
C LYS A 793 -10.68 9.56 34.21
N PHE A 794 -11.88 9.84 33.71
CA PHE A 794 -12.74 8.89 33.03
C PHE A 794 -12.69 9.04 31.51
N TRP A 795 -12.51 7.93 30.81
CA TRP A 795 -12.45 7.85 29.36
C TRP A 795 -13.67 7.11 28.84
N PHE A 796 -14.40 7.71 27.90
CA PHE A 796 -15.62 7.10 27.34
C PHE A 796 -15.52 6.93 25.83
N ILE A 797 -16.10 5.86 25.32
CA ILE A 797 -16.24 5.67 23.88
C ILE A 797 -17.44 6.46 23.39
N GLU A 798 -17.14 7.55 22.66
CA GLU A 798 -18.11 8.56 22.24
C GLU A 798 -19.31 7.98 21.46
N ASN A 799 -19.07 6.98 20.62
CA ASN A 799 -20.05 6.47 19.66
C ASN A 799 -21.26 5.75 20.31
N PHE A 800 -21.15 5.34 21.58
CA PHE A 800 -22.17 4.53 22.26
C PHE A 800 -23.01 5.31 23.27
N LEU A 801 -22.57 6.53 23.61
CA LEU A 801 -23.25 7.38 24.57
C LEU A 801 -24.46 8.10 23.95
N SER A 802 -25.49 8.29 24.77
CA SER A 802 -26.67 9.06 24.44
C SER A 802 -26.38 10.57 24.48
N PRO A 803 -27.11 11.38 23.69
CA PRO A 803 -27.04 12.83 23.77
C PRO A 803 -27.24 13.36 25.20
N SER A 804 -28.18 12.78 25.94
CA SER A 804 -28.51 13.17 27.31
C SER A 804 -27.34 12.99 28.27
N PHE A 805 -26.58 11.89 28.14
CA PHE A 805 -25.40 11.66 28.97
C PHE A 805 -24.24 12.59 28.59
N LEU A 806 -24.05 12.85 27.29
CA LEU A 806 -23.04 13.79 26.80
C LEU A 806 -23.28 15.23 27.29
N GLU A 807 -24.55 15.65 27.40
CA GLU A 807 -24.92 16.94 27.99
C GLU A 807 -24.77 16.95 29.52
N PHE A 808 -25.01 15.82 30.19
CA PHE A 808 -24.95 15.71 31.64
C PHE A 808 -23.51 15.63 32.20
N ILE A 809 -22.62 14.89 31.55
CA ILE A 809 -21.27 14.60 32.08
C ILE A 809 -20.42 15.83 32.45
N PRO A 810 -20.45 16.98 31.75
CA PRO A 810 -19.68 18.16 32.15
C PRO A 810 -20.12 18.72 33.51
N HIS A 811 -21.44 18.72 33.77
CA HIS A 811 -22.00 19.15 35.05
C HIS A 811 -21.64 18.17 36.17
N PHE A 812 -21.67 16.88 35.85
CA PHE A 812 -21.31 15.82 36.79
C PHE A 812 -19.82 15.88 37.18
N ALA A 813 -18.95 16.11 36.20
CA ALA A 813 -17.51 16.30 36.38
C ALA A 813 -17.19 17.54 37.23
N ALA A 814 -17.91 18.65 37.03
CA ALA A 814 -17.74 19.88 37.81
C ALA A 814 -18.16 19.71 39.28
N GLU A 815 -19.26 19.01 39.54
CA GLU A 815 -19.78 18.80 40.90
C GLU A 815 -18.88 17.87 41.73
N TYR A 816 -18.38 16.79 41.12
CA TYR A 816 -17.56 15.78 41.80
C TYR A 816 -16.05 15.90 41.54
N ASN A 817 -15.64 16.97 40.84
CA ASN A 817 -14.25 17.34 40.57
C ASN A 817 -13.40 16.20 39.97
N PHE A 818 -13.89 15.56 38.91
CA PHE A 818 -13.15 14.58 38.13
C PHE A 818 -12.93 15.07 36.70
N GLU A 819 -11.90 14.54 36.02
CA GLU A 819 -11.65 14.85 34.61
C GLU A 819 -12.31 13.79 33.71
N TYR A 820 -12.71 14.16 32.50
CA TYR A 820 -13.18 13.19 31.52
C TYR A 820 -12.70 13.51 30.10
N GLU A 821 -12.65 12.48 29.26
CA GLU A 821 -12.34 12.64 27.84
C GLU A 821 -13.10 11.61 26.99
N LEU A 822 -13.53 12.05 25.80
CA LEU A 822 -14.23 11.23 24.83
C LEU A 822 -13.25 10.74 23.77
N VAL A 823 -13.17 9.42 23.62
CA VAL A 823 -12.33 8.76 22.63
C VAL A 823 -13.19 8.03 21.61
N THR A 824 -12.72 7.98 20.37
CA THR A 824 -13.34 7.19 19.32
C THR A 824 -12.30 6.76 18.31
N TYR A 825 -12.55 5.63 17.69
CA TYR A 825 -11.72 5.05 16.65
C TYR A 825 -12.68 4.43 15.63
N LYS A 826 -12.47 4.60 14.32
CA LYS A 826 -13.33 3.94 13.33
C LYS A 826 -12.89 2.48 13.18
N TRP A 827 -13.84 1.57 13.05
CA TRP A 827 -13.53 0.17 12.74
C TRP A 827 -12.78 0.07 11.39
N PRO A 828 -11.55 -0.46 11.34
CA PRO A 828 -10.74 -0.46 10.12
C PRO A 828 -11.38 -1.24 8.96
N SER A 829 -11.16 -0.76 7.74
CA SER A 829 -11.74 -1.30 6.50
C SER A 829 -11.37 -2.77 6.22
N TRP A 830 -10.20 -3.19 6.66
CA TRP A 830 -9.63 -4.53 6.48
C TRP A 830 -10.03 -5.53 7.58
N LEU A 831 -10.53 -5.04 8.73
CA LEU A 831 -10.89 -5.86 9.87
C LEU A 831 -12.36 -6.25 9.79
N ARG A 832 -12.70 -7.55 9.92
CA ARG A 832 -14.09 -8.03 9.80
C ARG A 832 -14.97 -7.39 10.88
N MET A 833 -15.98 -6.62 10.47
CA MET A 833 -16.90 -5.95 11.39
C MET A 833 -18.07 -6.87 11.76
N PRO A 834 -18.41 -7.04 13.05
CA PRO A 834 -19.64 -7.72 13.48
C PRO A 834 -20.90 -6.93 13.06
N THR A 835 -22.02 -7.62 12.88
CA THR A 835 -23.32 -6.99 12.56
C THR A 835 -24.08 -6.53 13.79
N GLU A 836 -23.92 -7.21 14.93
CA GLU A 836 -24.62 -6.92 16.18
C GLU A 836 -23.90 -5.84 17.01
N LYS A 837 -24.64 -4.82 17.46
CA LYS A 837 -24.08 -3.68 18.22
C LYS A 837 -23.32 -4.14 19.48
N GLN A 838 -23.85 -5.12 20.20
CA GLN A 838 -23.20 -5.67 21.40
C GLN A 838 -21.80 -6.26 21.09
N ARG A 839 -21.69 -7.04 20.00
CA ARG A 839 -20.39 -7.60 19.57
C ARG A 839 -19.42 -6.52 19.11
N ILE A 840 -19.93 -5.43 18.51
CA ILE A 840 -19.11 -4.26 18.17
C ILE A 840 -18.56 -3.63 19.46
N ILE A 841 -19.39 -3.39 20.47
CA ILE A 841 -18.97 -2.85 21.78
C ILE A 841 -17.87 -3.71 22.41
N TRP A 842 -18.04 -5.04 22.44
CA TRP A 842 -17.01 -5.96 22.93
C TRP A 842 -15.71 -5.87 22.13
N GLY A 843 -15.79 -5.69 20.81
CA GLY A 843 -14.61 -5.46 19.98
C GLY A 843 -13.86 -4.20 20.38
N TYR A 844 -14.56 -3.10 20.66
CA TYR A 844 -13.94 -1.86 21.13
C TYR A 844 -13.27 -1.96 22.51
N LYS A 845 -13.80 -2.83 23.40
CA LYS A 845 -13.20 -3.07 24.71
C LYS A 845 -11.79 -3.69 24.63
N ILE A 846 -11.46 -4.40 23.54
CA ILE A 846 -10.21 -5.20 23.47
C ILE A 846 -9.34 -4.96 22.23
N LEU A 847 -9.92 -4.75 21.04
CA LEU A 847 -9.17 -4.77 19.77
C LEU A 847 -8.36 -3.49 19.49
N PHE A 848 -8.71 -2.37 20.14
CA PHE A 848 -8.17 -1.05 19.80
C PHE A 848 -7.46 -0.35 20.96
N LEU A 849 -7.17 -1.07 22.06
CA LEU A 849 -6.58 -0.48 23.27
C LEU A 849 -5.26 0.27 23.02
N ASP A 850 -4.47 -0.15 22.03
CA ASP A 850 -3.20 0.47 21.66
C ASP A 850 -3.35 1.81 20.91
N VAL A 851 -4.45 1.99 20.17
CA VAL A 851 -4.71 3.13 19.26
C VAL A 851 -5.86 4.03 19.69
N LEU A 852 -6.72 3.58 20.61
CA LEU A 852 -7.89 4.33 21.09
C LEU A 852 -7.49 5.48 22.03
N PHE A 853 -6.43 5.28 22.82
CA PHE A 853 -5.95 6.26 23.78
C PHE A 853 -4.74 7.03 23.24
N PRO A 854 -4.60 8.32 23.63
CA PRO A 854 -3.42 9.12 23.34
C PRO A 854 -2.10 8.42 23.68
N MET A 855 -1.04 8.77 22.97
CA MET A 855 0.26 8.08 23.12
C MET A 855 0.94 8.34 24.45
N ASP A 856 0.61 9.44 25.12
CA ASP A 856 1.15 9.78 26.43
C ASP A 856 0.58 8.90 27.55
N LEU A 857 -0.65 8.37 27.42
CA LEU A 857 -1.30 7.57 28.45
C LEU A 857 -0.57 6.25 28.68
N LYS A 858 -0.10 6.02 29.91
CA LYS A 858 0.74 4.86 30.26
C LYS A 858 -0.04 3.63 30.72
N LYS A 859 -1.06 3.83 31.55
CA LYS A 859 -1.85 2.75 32.15
C LYS A 859 -3.30 3.20 32.28
N VAL A 860 -4.23 2.28 32.01
CA VAL A 860 -5.67 2.53 32.12
C VAL A 860 -6.36 1.30 32.71
N ILE A 861 -7.48 1.49 33.41
CA ILE A 861 -8.28 0.42 34.01
C ILE A 861 -9.64 0.39 33.33
N PHE A 862 -10.07 -0.76 32.83
CA PHE A 862 -11.45 -0.96 32.43
C PHE A 862 -12.31 -1.27 33.66
N VAL A 863 -13.44 -0.57 33.80
CA VAL A 863 -14.47 -0.88 34.79
C VAL A 863 -15.81 -0.90 34.08
N ASP A 864 -16.51 -2.04 34.14
CA ASP A 864 -17.83 -2.17 33.53
C ASP A 864 -18.84 -1.21 34.17
N ALA A 865 -19.83 -0.79 33.40
CA ALA A 865 -20.75 0.28 33.81
C ALA A 865 -21.62 -0.11 35.01
N ASP A 866 -21.93 -1.39 35.18
CA ASP A 866 -22.73 -1.97 36.26
C ASP A 866 -21.93 -2.35 37.51
N GLN A 867 -20.63 -2.06 37.56
CA GLN A 867 -19.81 -2.35 38.73
C GLN A 867 -19.97 -1.33 39.86
N ILE A 868 -19.87 -1.83 41.10
CA ILE A 868 -19.74 -1.01 42.32
C ILE A 868 -18.34 -1.19 42.89
N VAL A 869 -17.60 -0.10 43.01
CA VAL A 869 -16.23 -0.06 43.56
C VAL A 869 -16.26 0.32 45.03
N ARG A 870 -15.57 -0.45 45.88
CA ARG A 870 -15.47 -0.29 47.34
C ARG A 870 -14.04 -0.10 47.85
N ALA A 871 -13.05 -0.11 46.96
CA ALA A 871 -11.64 0.03 47.28
C ALA A 871 -10.99 1.13 46.44
N ASP A 872 -9.78 1.57 46.84
CA ASP A 872 -9.01 2.54 46.08
C ASP A 872 -8.39 1.89 44.84
N LEU A 873 -8.84 2.29 43.64
CA LEU A 873 -8.34 1.76 42.37
C LEU A 873 -6.88 2.15 42.09
N HIS A 874 -6.30 3.09 42.85
CA HIS A 874 -4.87 3.38 42.76
C HIS A 874 -4.00 2.15 43.04
N GLU A 875 -4.48 1.19 43.84
CA GLU A 875 -3.79 -0.09 44.07
C GLU A 875 -3.51 -0.84 42.75
N LEU A 876 -4.48 -0.86 41.81
CA LEU A 876 -4.30 -1.49 40.48
C LEU A 876 -3.34 -0.70 39.59
N VAL A 877 -3.27 0.62 39.76
CA VAL A 877 -2.32 1.47 39.03
C VAL A 877 -0.89 1.12 39.43
N THR A 878 -0.63 0.94 40.72
CA THR A 878 0.69 0.61 41.27
C THR A 878 1.06 -0.87 41.21
N LEU A 879 0.09 -1.74 40.90
CA LEU A 879 0.32 -3.18 40.81
C LEU A 879 1.33 -3.49 39.69
N ASP A 880 2.34 -4.30 40.03
CA ASP A 880 3.27 -4.88 39.07
C ASP A 880 2.59 -6.06 38.36
N LEU A 881 2.54 -6.00 37.03
CA LEU A 881 1.94 -7.04 36.20
C LEU A 881 2.97 -8.09 35.76
N GLU A 882 4.18 -8.08 36.33
CA GLU A 882 5.26 -9.04 36.07
C GLU A 882 5.61 -9.15 34.57
N GLY A 883 5.53 -8.02 33.86
CA GLY A 883 5.80 -7.93 32.43
C GLY A 883 4.63 -8.33 31.51
N ALA A 884 3.47 -8.71 32.06
CA ALA A 884 2.24 -8.90 31.29
C ALA A 884 1.64 -7.55 30.85
N PRO A 885 1.07 -7.46 29.63
CA PRO A 885 0.48 -6.22 29.11
C PRO A 885 -0.86 -5.84 29.77
N TYR A 886 -1.56 -6.79 30.37
CA TYR A 886 -2.78 -6.54 31.10
C TYR A 886 -3.01 -7.56 32.22
N GLY A 887 -3.81 -7.18 33.21
CA GLY A 887 -4.22 -8.04 34.31
C GLY A 887 -5.73 -8.14 34.41
N TYR A 888 -6.25 -9.36 34.51
CA TYR A 888 -7.69 -9.65 34.59
C TYR A 888 -8.00 -10.42 35.87
N THR A 889 -9.23 -10.34 36.36
CA THR A 889 -9.70 -11.19 37.45
C THR A 889 -10.08 -12.58 36.93
N PRO A 890 -9.70 -13.67 37.62
CA PRO A 890 -10.17 -15.01 37.29
C PRO A 890 -11.66 -15.15 37.62
N MET A 891 -12.34 -16.02 36.90
CA MET A 891 -13.75 -16.33 37.14
C MET A 891 -13.94 -16.98 38.52
N GLY A 892 -14.93 -16.52 39.29
CA GLY A 892 -15.24 -17.08 40.60
C GLY A 892 -15.58 -18.57 40.53
N ASP A 893 -15.00 -19.38 41.42
CA ASP A 893 -15.18 -20.83 41.41
C ASP A 893 -15.49 -21.44 42.80
N ASP A 894 -15.91 -20.60 43.73
CA ASP A 894 -16.22 -20.90 45.13
C ASP A 894 -17.73 -21.07 45.42
N SER A 895 -18.61 -20.86 44.44
CA SER A 895 -20.05 -21.18 44.55
C SER A 895 -20.38 -22.60 44.05
N GLU A 896 -20.61 -23.54 44.97
CA GLU A 896 -20.96 -24.96 44.64
C GLU A 896 -22.24 -25.07 43.80
N ASP A 897 -23.21 -24.17 44.03
CA ASP A 897 -24.51 -24.16 43.34
C ASP A 897 -24.42 -23.95 41.82
N MET A 898 -23.27 -23.50 41.31
CA MET A 898 -23.05 -23.18 39.90
C MET A 898 -22.12 -24.14 39.18
N ASP A 899 -21.67 -25.24 39.79
CA ASP A 899 -20.71 -26.18 39.19
C ASP A 899 -21.14 -26.70 37.80
N GLY A 900 -22.43 -26.97 37.61
CA GLY A 900 -22.98 -27.44 36.33
C GLY A 900 -22.94 -26.41 35.18
N PHE A 901 -22.79 -25.12 35.49
CA PHE A 901 -22.76 -24.03 34.50
C PHE A 901 -21.32 -23.56 34.17
N ARG A 902 -20.29 -24.14 34.80
CA ARG A 902 -18.88 -23.78 34.59
C ARG A 902 -18.33 -24.36 33.28
N PHE A 903 -18.77 -23.80 32.16
CA PHE A 903 -18.41 -24.28 30.83
C PHE A 903 -16.89 -24.27 30.57
N TRP A 904 -16.13 -23.39 31.23
CA TRP A 904 -14.67 -23.32 31.10
C TRP A 904 -13.92 -24.49 31.76
N LYS A 905 -14.57 -25.26 32.66
CA LYS A 905 -13.99 -26.46 33.29
C LYS A 905 -14.22 -27.74 32.46
N GLN A 906 -14.84 -27.65 31.29
CA GLN A 906 -15.15 -28.78 30.40
C GLN A 906 -14.89 -28.45 28.92
N GLY A 907 -14.88 -29.48 28.07
CA GLY A 907 -14.77 -29.34 26.62
C GLY A 907 -13.57 -28.51 26.15
N TYR A 908 -13.81 -27.68 25.13
CA TYR A 908 -12.78 -26.89 24.44
C TYR A 908 -11.93 -26.04 25.39
N TRP A 909 -12.55 -25.27 26.29
CA TRP A 909 -11.83 -24.32 27.16
C TRP A 909 -10.89 -25.02 28.12
N LYS A 910 -11.29 -26.17 28.69
CA LYS A 910 -10.43 -26.99 29.55
C LYS A 910 -9.17 -27.45 28.81
N ASP A 911 -9.36 -27.99 27.61
CA ASP A 911 -8.28 -28.57 26.80
C ASP A 911 -7.33 -27.51 26.24
N HIS A 912 -7.86 -26.32 25.92
CA HIS A 912 -7.10 -25.18 25.43
C HIS A 912 -6.27 -24.52 26.54
N LEU A 913 -6.90 -24.23 27.69
CA LEU A 913 -6.26 -23.53 28.81
C LEU A 913 -5.24 -24.39 29.55
N ARG A 914 -5.37 -25.72 29.55
CA ARG A 914 -4.40 -26.67 30.16
C ARG A 914 -3.95 -26.28 31.57
N GLY A 915 -4.90 -25.86 32.41
CA GLY A 915 -4.66 -25.46 33.79
C GLY A 915 -4.49 -23.95 34.01
N MET A 916 -4.43 -23.14 32.95
CA MET A 916 -4.54 -21.68 33.09
C MET A 916 -5.98 -21.28 33.48
N PRO A 917 -6.16 -20.23 34.29
CA PRO A 917 -7.48 -19.77 34.69
C PRO A 917 -8.25 -19.13 33.53
N TYR A 918 -9.58 -19.24 33.58
CA TYR A 918 -10.46 -18.49 32.68
C TYR A 918 -10.82 -17.16 33.36
N HIS A 919 -10.55 -16.06 32.67
CA HIS A 919 -10.69 -14.70 33.19
C HIS A 919 -11.97 -14.00 32.71
N ILE A 920 -12.43 -12.99 33.43
CA ILE A 920 -13.65 -12.21 33.13
C ILE A 920 -13.33 -10.77 32.73
N SER A 921 -14.04 -10.23 31.74
CA SER A 921 -13.79 -8.90 31.14
C SER A 921 -14.51 -7.73 31.82
N ALA A 922 -14.98 -7.91 33.06
CA ALA A 922 -15.71 -6.88 33.80
C ALA A 922 -14.77 -5.85 34.45
N LEU A 923 -13.59 -6.29 34.91
CA LEU A 923 -12.53 -5.43 35.48
C LEU A 923 -11.17 -5.92 35.00
N TYR A 924 -10.39 -5.05 34.36
CA TYR A 924 -9.01 -5.35 33.99
C TYR A 924 -8.14 -4.10 33.90
N VAL A 925 -6.85 -4.25 34.18
CA VAL A 925 -5.84 -3.18 34.09
C VAL A 925 -4.98 -3.41 32.86
N ILE A 926 -4.63 -2.34 32.15
CA ILE A 926 -3.83 -2.39 30.92
C ILE A 926 -2.62 -1.47 31.09
N ASP A 927 -1.44 -2.06 31.00
CA ASP A 927 -0.20 -1.32 30.81
C ASP A 927 -0.05 -1.03 29.31
N LEU A 928 -0.45 0.18 28.88
CA LEU A 928 -0.45 0.57 27.48
C LEU A 928 0.96 0.63 26.89
N VAL A 929 1.97 0.94 27.70
CA VAL A 929 3.37 0.94 27.26
C VAL A 929 3.76 -0.49 26.91
N ARG A 930 3.55 -1.44 27.83
CA ARG A 930 3.87 -2.86 27.60
C ARG A 930 3.01 -3.49 26.52
N PHE A 931 1.73 -3.12 26.45
CA PHE A 931 0.77 -3.59 25.44
C PHE A 931 1.21 -3.19 24.03
N ARG A 932 1.64 -1.93 23.83
CA ARG A 932 2.20 -1.44 22.57
C ARG A 932 3.53 -2.12 22.26
N GLN A 933 4.45 -2.23 23.23
CA GLN A 933 5.74 -2.92 23.09
C GLN A 933 5.64 -4.37 22.61
N LEU A 934 4.68 -5.13 23.15
CA LEU A 934 4.46 -6.52 22.76
C LEU A 934 3.67 -6.66 21.46
N ALA A 935 3.23 -5.55 20.86
CA ALA A 935 2.28 -5.52 19.75
C ALA A 935 1.04 -6.38 20.05
N ALA A 936 0.55 -6.33 21.30
CA ALA A 936 -0.56 -7.17 21.76
C ALA A 936 -1.84 -6.90 20.95
N GLY A 937 -2.11 -5.63 20.62
CA GLY A 937 -3.23 -5.23 19.78
C GLY A 937 -3.21 -5.88 18.39
N ASP A 938 -2.04 -5.92 17.74
CA ASP A 938 -1.88 -6.55 16.42
C ASP A 938 -2.14 -8.05 16.47
N ARG A 939 -1.63 -8.73 17.49
CA ARG A 939 -1.87 -10.17 17.71
C ARG A 939 -3.34 -10.45 17.94
N LEU A 940 -4.00 -9.66 18.78
CA LEU A 940 -5.43 -9.80 19.08
C LEU A 940 -6.28 -9.58 17.82
N ARG A 941 -5.99 -8.54 17.02
CA ARG A 941 -6.68 -8.29 15.75
C ARG A 941 -6.46 -9.40 14.73
N GLY A 942 -5.23 -9.92 14.62
CA GLY A 942 -4.89 -11.04 13.75
C GLY A 942 -5.65 -12.32 14.13
N GLN A 943 -5.67 -12.67 15.41
CA GLN A 943 -6.41 -13.84 15.91
C GLN A 943 -7.92 -13.67 15.73
N TYR A 944 -8.46 -12.49 16.06
CA TYR A 944 -9.86 -12.18 15.83
C TYR A 944 -10.26 -12.34 14.36
N GLN A 945 -9.43 -11.85 13.41
CA GLN A 945 -9.69 -12.00 11.99
C GLN A 945 -9.76 -13.47 11.54
N GLY A 946 -8.90 -14.33 12.12
CA GLY A 946 -8.91 -15.77 11.88
C GLY A 946 -10.15 -16.47 12.45
N LEU A 947 -10.52 -16.16 13.70
CA LEU A 947 -11.65 -16.81 14.39
C LEU A 947 -13.01 -16.34 13.87
N SER A 948 -13.19 -15.03 13.65
CA SER A 948 -14.48 -14.42 13.27
C SER A 948 -15.02 -14.85 11.90
N ALA A 949 -14.31 -15.72 11.18
CA ALA A 949 -14.79 -16.31 9.94
C ALA A 949 -15.94 -17.30 10.21
N ASP A 950 -15.92 -17.94 11.39
CA ASP A 950 -17.06 -18.68 11.93
C ASP A 950 -17.93 -17.72 12.78
N PRO A 951 -19.20 -17.49 12.40
CA PRO A 951 -20.12 -16.65 13.18
C PRO A 951 -20.33 -17.11 14.63
N ASN A 952 -20.16 -18.41 14.90
CA ASN A 952 -20.35 -19.02 16.22
C ASN A 952 -19.08 -19.00 17.08
N SER A 953 -17.96 -18.52 16.53
CA SER A 953 -16.74 -18.30 17.32
C SER A 953 -16.93 -17.12 18.29
N LEU A 954 -16.16 -17.13 19.38
CA LEU A 954 -16.05 -16.02 20.34
C LEU A 954 -17.44 -15.57 20.84
N ALA A 955 -18.06 -16.40 21.67
CA ALA A 955 -19.39 -16.15 22.21
C ALA A 955 -19.44 -14.79 22.92
N ASN A 956 -18.44 -14.53 23.77
CA ASN A 956 -18.20 -13.23 24.39
C ASN A 956 -16.84 -12.72 23.92
N LEU A 957 -16.81 -11.88 22.88
CA LEU A 957 -15.58 -11.47 22.20
C LEU A 957 -14.52 -10.87 23.13
N ASP A 958 -14.93 -9.98 24.04
CA ASP A 958 -14.06 -9.26 24.97
C ASP A 958 -13.43 -10.18 26.04
N GLN A 959 -14.07 -11.32 26.32
CA GLN A 959 -13.60 -12.30 27.29
C GLN A 959 -12.87 -13.48 26.65
N ASP A 960 -13.44 -14.05 25.60
CA ASP A 960 -12.94 -15.25 24.94
C ASP A 960 -11.63 -14.96 24.19
N LEU A 961 -11.47 -13.78 23.58
CA LEU A 961 -10.26 -13.49 22.81
C LEU A 961 -9.00 -13.41 23.69
N PRO A 962 -8.97 -12.67 24.82
CA PRO A 962 -7.85 -12.74 25.77
C PRO A 962 -7.60 -14.15 26.31
N ASN A 963 -8.66 -14.87 26.70
CA ASN A 963 -8.53 -16.23 27.21
C ASN A 963 -8.01 -17.24 26.18
N ASN A 964 -8.30 -17.01 24.89
CA ASN A 964 -7.73 -17.82 23.81
C ASN A 964 -6.23 -17.56 23.65
N MET A 965 -5.80 -16.31 23.87
CA MET A 965 -4.47 -15.80 23.54
C MET A 965 -3.48 -15.80 24.72
N GLN A 966 -3.84 -16.31 25.92
CA GLN A 966 -3.03 -16.17 27.14
C GLN A 966 -1.55 -16.60 27.01
N ARG A 967 -1.22 -17.52 26.10
CA ARG A 967 0.17 -17.98 25.89
C ARG A 967 1.01 -16.99 25.07
N GLU A 968 0.36 -16.29 24.16
CA GLU A 968 0.99 -15.37 23.21
C GLU A 968 0.93 -13.93 23.71
N VAL A 969 -0.14 -13.60 24.44
CA VAL A 969 -0.37 -12.34 25.13
C VAL A 969 -0.68 -12.69 26.59
N PRO A 970 0.32 -12.67 27.48
CA PRO A 970 0.16 -13.08 28.87
C PRO A 970 -0.90 -12.27 29.62
N ILE A 971 -1.60 -12.94 30.54
CA ILE A 971 -2.55 -12.30 31.46
C ILE A 971 -1.96 -12.40 32.87
N PHE A 972 -1.84 -11.27 33.56
CA PHE A 972 -1.61 -11.29 34.99
C PHE A 972 -2.94 -11.58 35.73
N SER A 973 -3.03 -12.69 36.46
CA SER A 973 -4.24 -13.01 37.22
C SER A 973 -4.32 -12.15 38.48
N LEU A 974 -5.29 -11.23 38.50
CA LEU A 974 -5.54 -10.37 39.66
C LEU A 974 -6.08 -11.20 40.85
N PRO A 975 -5.82 -10.76 42.10
CA PRO A 975 -6.42 -11.38 43.28
C PRO A 975 -7.95 -11.47 43.18
N GLU A 976 -8.53 -12.60 43.62
CA GLU A 976 -9.98 -12.85 43.55
C GLU A 976 -10.85 -11.80 44.27
N ASP A 977 -10.27 -11.08 45.23
CA ASP A 977 -10.96 -10.02 45.98
C ASP A 977 -11.28 -8.81 45.11
N TRP A 978 -10.63 -8.67 43.95
CA TRP A 978 -10.91 -7.61 42.98
C TRP A 978 -12.24 -7.78 42.24
N LEU A 979 -12.89 -8.95 42.30
CA LEU A 979 -14.19 -9.11 41.69
C LEU A 979 -15.07 -10.08 42.48
N TRP A 980 -16.31 -9.68 42.73
CA TRP A 980 -17.32 -10.55 43.31
C TRP A 980 -18.62 -10.44 42.52
N CYS A 981 -19.26 -11.56 42.22
CA CYS A 981 -20.65 -11.59 41.76
C CYS A 981 -21.44 -12.65 42.54
N GLU A 982 -22.70 -12.35 42.86
CA GLU A 982 -23.57 -13.25 43.62
C GLU A 982 -23.74 -14.62 42.96
N THR A 983 -23.78 -14.67 41.62
CA THR A 983 -23.98 -15.93 40.89
C THR A 983 -22.81 -16.89 41.13
N TRP A 984 -21.57 -16.44 40.94
CA TRP A 984 -20.41 -17.32 40.86
C TRP A 984 -19.54 -17.34 42.12
N CYS A 985 -19.71 -16.38 43.04
CA CYS A 985 -18.86 -16.23 44.22
C CYS A 985 -19.60 -16.58 45.52
N SER A 986 -18.89 -17.12 46.51
CA SER A 986 -19.48 -17.39 47.83
C SER A 986 -19.86 -16.09 48.55
N LYS A 987 -20.99 -16.10 49.27
CA LYS A 987 -21.42 -14.97 50.11
C LYS A 987 -20.41 -14.64 51.20
N ASP A 988 -19.63 -15.61 51.65
CA ASP A 988 -18.57 -15.40 52.64
C ASP A 988 -17.46 -14.50 52.11
N ARG A 989 -17.26 -14.40 50.79
CA ARG A 989 -16.23 -13.53 50.17
C ARG A 989 -16.67 -12.07 50.05
N LEU A 990 -17.96 -11.78 50.16
CA LEU A 990 -18.52 -10.43 49.92
C LEU A 990 -17.92 -9.35 50.84
N HIS A 991 -17.57 -9.69 52.08
CA HIS A 991 -17.04 -8.72 53.05
C HIS A 991 -15.64 -8.20 52.69
N ARG A 992 -14.87 -8.95 51.89
CA ARG A 992 -13.53 -8.59 51.41
C ARG A 992 -13.50 -8.18 49.94
N ALA A 993 -14.66 -8.16 49.27
CA ALA A 993 -14.79 -7.78 47.86
C ALA A 993 -14.49 -6.29 47.65
N LYS A 994 -13.55 -6.00 46.75
CA LYS A 994 -13.13 -4.65 46.35
C LYS A 994 -14.00 -4.06 45.26
N THR A 995 -14.44 -4.88 44.30
CA THR A 995 -15.48 -4.49 43.35
C THR A 995 -16.54 -5.58 43.24
N ILE A 996 -17.75 -5.18 42.87
CA ILE A 996 -18.90 -6.06 42.71
C ILE A 996 -19.47 -5.87 41.32
N ASP A 997 -19.65 -6.98 40.62
CA ASP A 997 -20.24 -7.08 39.29
C ASP A 997 -21.67 -7.62 39.39
N LEU A 998 -22.60 -7.03 38.63
CA LEU A 998 -24.02 -7.40 38.61
C LEU A 998 -24.30 -8.43 37.50
N CYS A 999 -23.61 -9.56 37.60
CA CYS A 999 -23.63 -10.56 36.55
C CYS A 999 -24.98 -11.27 36.40
N GLN A 1000 -25.27 -11.73 35.18
CA GLN A 1000 -26.47 -12.49 34.87
C GLN A 1000 -26.49 -13.83 35.61
N ASN A 1001 -27.68 -14.21 36.11
CA ASN A 1001 -27.88 -15.49 36.79
C ASN A 1001 -28.56 -16.48 35.83
N PRO A 1002 -27.92 -17.61 35.48
CA PRO A 1002 -28.51 -18.56 34.54
C PRO A 1002 -29.74 -19.31 35.09
N LYS A 1003 -30.08 -19.14 36.38
CA LYS A 1003 -31.23 -19.77 37.03
C LYS A 1003 -32.47 -18.87 37.13
N THR A 1004 -32.35 -17.57 36.87
CA THR A 1004 -33.41 -16.57 37.06
C THR A 1004 -33.37 -15.55 35.94
#